data_AF-A0A060UT36-F1
#
_entry.id   AF-A0A060UT36-F1
#
_cell.length_a   1.000
_cell.length_b   1.000
_cell.length_c   1.000
_cell.angle_alpha   90.00
_cell.angle_beta   90.00
_cell.angle_gamma   90.00
#
_symmetry.space_group_name_H-M   'P 1'
#
loop_
_entity.id
_entity.type
_entity.pdbx_description
1 polymer ?
#
loop_
_entity_poly.entity_id
_entity_poly.type
_entity_poly.pdbx_seq_one_letter_code
_entity_poly.pdbx_strand_id
1 'polypeptide(L)'
;MRIVIDLQGAQAENRFRGIGRYTLSIAQAIVCNRGEHEIFIALNGLFSETVEPIRAKFDGLLPQENIRVWCASAPVYALDEADIWRRKAAEITREAFLADLKPDVILVTSLFEGLGDNAVTSVGVLHRIPSGVILYDLIPLIHRRPYLENAMVEQWYEEKLGHLRRANLLLAISASAGQESVDYLGFAPEQVVNVGTAADPQFRQRKIPAETAVEVRARHGLTLPFVMYTGGIDHRKNIEGLIAAFALLPKAVREGHQLAIVCKVDEAARTALMQHARRHNLAIEAVVLTGYLPEDDLITLYHLCAVFVFPSWHEGFGLPALEAMACGAPVIASNTSSLPEVVGLEEALFDPFDVASIASKLTRVLTDSEFRIRLITHGLHQAEHFSWDDSARRAIAALEALHAREFKPAAISPQSMPRPKLAYVSPLPPEKSGISDYSAELLPELSRFYEIEIITDQEMVQPAWLRSCFPVRTSAWLRENSHHYDRVLYHFGNSHFHQHMFDLLAIVPGVVVLHDFFLSGVVHWLDHTGRRPGYWTQSLYYSHGYPALEQHIKGASHESVIWDYPCNREVLDDALGVIVHSDYSCRLAKQWYGADAADDWAVIPLLRSPVHGADRGQARRDLKLPSDAFVVCSFGVLGRHKLNHRLLEAWLASPLAHDARCQLIFVGENHDGDYGANLAAAIRRSGCGERIHITGWVDAITYRQYLAAADLAVQLRALSRGETSGAVLDCMNHGFATIVNANGSMADLPQEAVWMLQDEFSNAELVHALKTLWGDDRFRLQMGEKAHQVILTRHSPRACVEQYHEAIEEIYSRAKAGHFGAMVQIGRLPHTVDDASIQALALGMAQNLPKKAPRQLLVDISELVERDVRSGIQRVVRSILQEVLAHPPAGYRVEPIYATADRGYCYAHQFTLRFLACSETILADDLVEFQSGDLFLGLDLQPQVVQAQQVFYQQLRNRGVQVQFVVYDLLPILLPTAFFADAENAHQSWLRVVAESKGAICISKAVADELKEWLRENGPTRQGKFKIGWFHLGADMENSSPTKGIPEEAHACLTQLADRPSFLMVGTIEPRKKHAQALAAFEELWSQGQDVNLVIVGKQGWMVEALIERLKTHAEFHKRLFWLECISDEYLEKVYAASTCLIAASEGEGFGLPLIEAAQHKLPIIARDIPVFREVAGDHAFYFTGLAPEDLAKSVRDWLTRHAQGKAPSSKNMPLLTWRQSTQQLLTAILPEANLVGNKG
;
A
#
# COMPACT_ATOMS: atom_id res chain seq x y z
N MET A 1 -3.92 -1.55 21.74
CA MET A 1 -4.37 -2.75 21.01
C MET A 1 -4.71 -2.35 19.58
N ARG A 2 -4.53 -3.27 18.64
CA ARG A 2 -5.04 -3.20 17.28
C ARG A 2 -6.31 -4.04 17.14
N ILE A 3 -7.42 -3.41 16.76
CA ILE A 3 -8.73 -4.05 16.59
C ILE A 3 -9.08 -4.04 15.10
N VAL A 4 -9.31 -5.23 14.54
CA VAL A 4 -9.80 -5.37 13.15
C VAL A 4 -11.30 -5.67 13.18
N ILE A 5 -12.10 -4.82 12.55
CA ILE A 5 -13.56 -4.98 12.43
C ILE A 5 -13.88 -5.51 11.03
N ASP A 6 -14.41 -6.73 10.93
CA ASP A 6 -15.00 -7.24 9.69
C ASP A 6 -16.41 -6.67 9.54
N LEU A 7 -16.59 -5.82 8.53
CA LEU A 7 -17.79 -5.02 8.33
C LEU A 7 -18.69 -5.55 7.20
N GLN A 8 -18.57 -6.83 6.83
CA GLN A 8 -19.41 -7.41 5.77
C GLN A 8 -20.92 -7.30 6.01
N GLY A 9 -21.38 -7.19 7.26
CA GLY A 9 -22.80 -6.92 7.58
C GLY A 9 -23.33 -5.60 7.00
N ALA A 10 -22.45 -4.62 6.70
CA ALA A 10 -22.81 -3.39 6.01
C ALA A 10 -22.74 -3.50 4.47
N GLN A 11 -22.25 -4.62 3.93
CA GLN A 11 -22.08 -4.87 2.49
C GLN A 11 -23.06 -5.91 1.93
N ALA A 12 -23.31 -6.97 2.69
CA ALA A 12 -24.18 -8.10 2.37
C ALA A 12 -25.65 -7.69 2.14
N GLU A 13 -26.50 -8.63 1.74
CA GLU A 13 -27.95 -8.38 1.51
C GLU A 13 -28.65 -7.73 2.71
N ASN A 14 -28.18 -8.02 3.93
CA ASN A 14 -28.68 -7.45 5.17
C ASN A 14 -28.38 -5.95 5.34
N ARG A 15 -27.60 -5.32 4.44
CA ARG A 15 -27.32 -3.87 4.45
C ARG A 15 -28.57 -2.99 4.40
N PHE A 16 -29.64 -3.49 3.79
CA PHE A 16 -30.94 -2.81 3.70
C PHE A 16 -31.89 -3.12 4.87
N ARG A 17 -31.44 -3.92 5.84
CA ARG A 17 -32.21 -4.33 7.03
C ARG A 17 -31.60 -3.72 8.31
N GLY A 18 -32.19 -4.03 9.46
CA GLY A 18 -31.72 -3.53 10.78
C GLY A 18 -30.27 -3.91 11.09
N ILE A 19 -29.81 -5.10 10.67
CA ILE A 19 -28.44 -5.58 10.89
C ILE A 19 -27.41 -4.69 10.19
N GLY A 20 -27.67 -4.28 8.94
CA GLY A 20 -26.80 -3.39 8.19
C GLY A 20 -26.62 -2.01 8.85
N ARG A 21 -27.74 -1.40 9.25
CA ARG A 21 -27.74 -0.12 9.99
C ARG A 21 -26.98 -0.26 11.32
N TYR A 22 -27.31 -1.30 12.10
CA TYR A 22 -26.61 -1.60 13.35
C TYR A 22 -25.10 -1.71 13.14
N THR A 23 -24.67 -2.54 12.17
CA THR A 23 -23.27 -2.83 11.89
C THR A 23 -22.48 -1.57 11.58
N LEU A 24 -23.04 -0.68 10.75
CA LEU A 24 -22.37 0.57 10.41
C LEU A 24 -22.32 1.53 11.60
N SER A 25 -23.43 1.71 12.32
CA SER A 25 -23.52 2.65 13.45
C SER A 25 -22.64 2.23 14.63
N ILE A 26 -22.59 0.94 14.99
CA ILE A 26 -21.70 0.46 16.06
C ILE A 26 -20.23 0.59 15.67
N ALA A 27 -19.87 0.34 14.40
CA ALA A 27 -18.49 0.48 13.94
C ALA A 27 -18.05 1.95 13.97
N GLN A 28 -18.90 2.88 13.52
CA GLN A 28 -18.63 4.32 13.63
C GLN A 28 -18.47 4.74 15.10
N ALA A 29 -19.33 4.25 15.99
CA ALA A 29 -19.24 4.57 17.42
C ALA A 29 -17.99 3.98 18.08
N ILE A 30 -17.57 2.76 17.74
CA ILE A 30 -16.28 2.18 18.19
C ILE A 30 -15.12 3.05 17.71
N VAL A 31 -15.12 3.46 16.43
CA VAL A 31 -14.09 4.35 15.88
C VAL A 31 -14.07 5.69 16.62
N CYS A 32 -15.21 6.29 16.94
CA CYS A 32 -15.30 7.54 17.71
C CYS A 32 -14.82 7.39 19.16
N ASN A 33 -15.02 6.22 19.78
CA ASN A 33 -14.67 5.94 21.18
C ASN A 33 -13.35 5.16 21.34
N ARG A 34 -12.54 5.02 20.29
CA ARG A 34 -11.38 4.11 20.23
C ARG A 34 -10.22 4.45 21.19
N GLY A 35 -10.14 5.68 21.71
CA GLY A 35 -8.98 6.13 22.49
C GLY A 35 -7.66 5.95 21.73
N GLU A 36 -6.69 5.30 22.37
CA GLU A 36 -5.37 4.98 21.80
C GLU A 36 -5.35 3.67 20.98
N HIS A 37 -6.51 3.03 20.76
CA HIS A 37 -6.56 1.81 19.96
C HIS A 37 -6.42 2.12 18.47
N GLU A 38 -5.66 1.28 17.78
CA GLU A 38 -5.55 1.30 16.33
C GLU A 38 -6.69 0.47 15.75
N ILE A 39 -7.57 1.08 14.96
CA ILE A 39 -8.72 0.40 14.35
C ILE A 39 -8.44 0.18 12.86
N PHE A 40 -8.72 -1.04 12.39
CA PHE A 40 -8.81 -1.37 10.97
C PHE A 40 -10.21 -1.85 10.63
N ILE A 41 -10.70 -1.50 9.45
CA ILE A 41 -11.96 -2.00 8.90
C ILE A 41 -11.64 -2.90 7.72
N ALA A 42 -12.10 -4.14 7.76
CA ALA A 42 -12.00 -5.09 6.66
C ALA A 42 -13.31 -5.15 5.87
N LEU A 43 -13.21 -4.98 4.55
CA LEU A 43 -14.32 -5.06 3.60
C LEU A 43 -14.07 -6.16 2.57
N ASN A 44 -15.14 -6.80 2.10
CA ASN A 44 -15.10 -7.79 1.05
C ASN A 44 -15.26 -7.11 -0.32
N GLY A 45 -14.27 -7.33 -1.19
CA GLY A 45 -14.16 -6.76 -2.54
C GLY A 45 -15.10 -7.39 -3.57
N LEU A 46 -15.79 -8.48 -3.23
CA LEU A 46 -16.90 -9.02 -4.04
C LEU A 46 -18.14 -8.11 -4.04
N PHE A 47 -18.20 -7.13 -3.13
CA PHE A 47 -19.22 -6.06 -3.08
C PHE A 47 -18.61 -4.70 -3.45
N SER A 48 -18.00 -4.61 -4.63
CA SER A 48 -17.21 -3.45 -5.07
C SER A 48 -17.99 -2.14 -5.06
N GLU A 49 -19.31 -2.18 -5.24
CA GLU A 49 -20.20 -1.02 -5.25
C GLU A 49 -20.46 -0.43 -3.85
N THR A 50 -20.17 -1.19 -2.79
CA THR A 50 -20.37 -0.77 -1.40
C THR A 50 -19.15 -0.11 -0.76
N VAL A 51 -17.96 -0.33 -1.33
CA VAL A 51 -16.68 0.07 -0.74
C VAL A 51 -16.58 1.59 -0.62
N GLU A 52 -16.80 2.34 -1.70
CA GLU A 52 -16.72 3.80 -1.69
C GLU A 52 -17.77 4.46 -0.77
N PRO A 53 -19.06 4.07 -0.80
CA PRO A 53 -20.05 4.55 0.15
C PRO A 53 -19.65 4.32 1.62
N ILE A 54 -19.10 3.14 1.96
CA ILE A 54 -18.65 2.85 3.32
C ILE A 54 -17.44 3.70 3.69
N ARG A 55 -16.42 3.79 2.82
CA ARG A 55 -15.24 4.64 3.03
C ARG A 55 -15.63 6.09 3.34
N ALA A 56 -16.62 6.63 2.62
CA ALA A 56 -17.13 7.98 2.83
C ALA A 56 -17.77 8.17 4.21
N LYS A 57 -18.42 7.14 4.78
CA LYS A 57 -19.00 7.18 6.13
C LYS A 57 -17.95 7.24 7.25
N PHE A 58 -16.70 6.89 6.94
CA PHE A 58 -15.57 6.98 7.88
C PHE A 58 -14.63 8.14 7.57
N ASP A 59 -14.93 8.98 6.56
CA ASP A 59 -14.12 10.15 6.23
C ASP A 59 -14.06 11.12 7.42
N GLY A 60 -12.85 11.54 7.79
CA GLY A 60 -12.59 12.33 8.99
C GLY A 60 -12.71 11.58 10.33
N LEU A 61 -13.19 10.34 10.36
CA LEU A 61 -13.28 9.51 11.57
C LEU A 61 -12.11 8.52 11.69
N LEU A 62 -11.75 7.88 10.57
CA LEU A 62 -10.70 6.88 10.47
C LEU A 62 -9.77 7.20 9.28
N PRO A 63 -8.44 7.03 9.40
CA PRO A 63 -7.56 7.11 8.25
C PRO A 63 -8.02 6.15 7.14
N GLN A 64 -8.05 6.61 5.89
CA GLN A 64 -8.59 5.82 4.78
C GLN A 64 -7.74 4.60 4.44
N GLU A 65 -6.44 4.67 4.76
CA GLU A 65 -5.48 3.57 4.70
C GLU A 65 -5.80 2.42 5.67
N ASN A 66 -6.53 2.70 6.76
CA ASN A 66 -6.96 1.70 7.74
C ASN A 66 -8.24 0.95 7.31
N ILE A 67 -8.85 1.33 6.19
CA ILE A 67 -9.95 0.59 5.57
C ILE A 67 -9.37 -0.28 4.45
N ARG A 68 -9.36 -1.58 4.67
CA ARG A 68 -8.68 -2.58 3.85
C ARG A 68 -9.71 -3.47 3.15
N VAL A 69 -9.49 -3.76 1.87
CA VAL A 69 -10.41 -4.56 1.05
C VAL A 69 -9.71 -5.86 0.65
N TRP A 70 -10.36 -6.99 0.90
CA TRP A 70 -9.88 -8.31 0.49
C TRP A 70 -10.71 -8.86 -0.68
N CYS A 71 -10.16 -9.77 -1.48
CA CYS A 71 -10.76 -10.33 -2.67
C CYS A 71 -10.84 -11.86 -2.58
N ALA A 72 -11.77 -12.47 -3.31
CA ALA A 72 -11.91 -13.92 -3.39
C ALA A 72 -12.32 -14.34 -4.81
N SER A 73 -12.24 -15.64 -5.09
CA SER A 73 -12.80 -16.22 -6.32
C SER A 73 -14.31 -16.41 -6.16
N ALA A 74 -15.09 -15.64 -6.92
CA ALA A 74 -16.56 -15.71 -6.93
C ALA A 74 -17.08 -16.69 -8.00
N PRO A 75 -18.31 -17.20 -7.87
CA PRO A 75 -19.23 -17.03 -6.74
C PRO A 75 -18.88 -17.89 -5.50
N VAL A 76 -19.42 -17.49 -4.34
CA VAL A 76 -19.19 -18.14 -3.02
C VAL A 76 -20.48 -18.38 -2.21
N TYR A 77 -21.64 -18.38 -2.85
CA TYR A 77 -22.94 -18.53 -2.17
C TYR A 77 -23.06 -19.92 -1.54
N ALA A 78 -23.63 -20.03 -0.34
CA ALA A 78 -23.81 -21.34 0.28
C ALA A 78 -24.95 -22.18 -0.32
N LEU A 79 -25.87 -21.56 -1.06
CA LEU A 79 -27.00 -22.23 -1.72
C LEU A 79 -26.62 -23.03 -2.97
N ASP A 80 -25.38 -22.95 -3.45
CA ASP A 80 -24.89 -23.73 -4.59
C ASP A 80 -23.74 -24.65 -4.17
N GLU A 81 -23.90 -25.96 -4.33
CA GLU A 81 -22.86 -26.93 -3.99
C GLU A 81 -21.61 -26.78 -4.86
N ALA A 82 -21.73 -26.25 -6.08
CA ALA A 82 -20.60 -25.97 -6.96
C ALA A 82 -19.62 -24.93 -6.37
N ASP A 83 -20.09 -24.12 -5.42
CA ASP A 83 -19.33 -23.05 -4.79
C ASP A 83 -18.62 -23.47 -3.50
N ILE A 84 -18.84 -24.69 -3.00
CA ILE A 84 -18.29 -25.15 -1.70
C ILE A 84 -16.77 -24.97 -1.64
N TRP A 85 -16.04 -25.37 -2.70
CA TRP A 85 -14.58 -25.23 -2.71
C TRP A 85 -14.16 -23.75 -2.70
N ARG A 86 -14.78 -22.91 -3.54
CA ARG A 86 -14.50 -21.47 -3.61
C ARG A 86 -14.79 -20.78 -2.28
N ARG A 87 -15.91 -21.11 -1.64
CA ARG A 87 -16.30 -20.62 -0.31
C ARG A 87 -15.27 -21.02 0.76
N LYS A 88 -14.86 -22.29 0.82
CA LYS A 88 -13.87 -22.77 1.80
C LYS A 88 -12.49 -22.15 1.58
N ALA A 89 -12.07 -21.99 0.33
CA ALA A 89 -10.85 -21.25 0.00
C ALA A 89 -10.98 -19.78 0.43
N ALA A 90 -12.12 -19.12 0.18
CA ALA A 90 -12.37 -17.75 0.61
C ALA A 90 -12.41 -17.58 2.14
N GLU A 91 -12.94 -18.54 2.90
CA GLU A 91 -12.89 -18.55 4.38
C GLU A 91 -11.42 -18.52 4.86
N ILE A 92 -10.56 -19.36 4.27
CA ILE A 92 -9.12 -19.42 4.59
C ILE A 92 -8.40 -18.13 4.18
N THR A 93 -8.61 -17.67 2.94
CA THR A 93 -7.97 -16.46 2.42
C THR A 93 -8.38 -15.21 3.19
N ARG A 94 -9.66 -15.11 3.59
CA ARG A 94 -10.16 -14.03 4.45
C ARG A 94 -9.45 -14.03 5.79
N GLU A 95 -9.37 -15.17 6.48
CA GLU A 95 -8.70 -15.24 7.78
C GLU A 95 -7.20 -14.94 7.68
N ALA A 96 -6.55 -15.33 6.58
CA ALA A 96 -5.15 -14.98 6.30
C ALA A 96 -4.96 -13.47 6.13
N PHE A 97 -5.84 -12.83 5.37
CA PHE A 97 -5.87 -11.38 5.20
C PHE A 97 -6.09 -10.66 6.54
N LEU A 98 -7.05 -11.12 7.36
CA LEU A 98 -7.30 -10.53 8.66
C LEU A 98 -6.09 -10.68 9.60
N ALA A 99 -5.38 -11.81 9.54
CA ALA A 99 -4.17 -12.05 10.32
C ALA A 99 -3.00 -11.15 9.89
N ASP A 100 -2.87 -10.85 8.60
CA ASP A 100 -1.82 -9.97 8.05
C ASP A 100 -1.95 -8.52 8.54
N LEU A 101 -3.15 -8.09 8.92
CA LEU A 101 -3.37 -6.83 9.61
C LEU A 101 -2.82 -6.82 11.05
N LYS A 102 -2.26 -7.94 11.54
CA LYS A 102 -1.69 -8.14 12.88
C LYS A 102 -2.64 -7.74 14.03
N PRO A 103 -3.92 -8.17 14.03
CA PRO A 103 -4.86 -7.83 15.08
C PRO A 103 -4.47 -8.41 16.44
N ASP A 104 -4.68 -7.64 17.49
CA ASP A 104 -4.78 -8.19 18.86
C ASP A 104 -6.13 -8.90 19.05
N VAL A 105 -7.20 -8.34 18.46
CA VAL A 105 -8.55 -8.90 18.48
C VAL A 105 -9.27 -8.61 17.16
N ILE A 106 -10.05 -9.59 16.68
CA ILE A 106 -10.96 -9.44 15.53
C ILE A 106 -12.40 -9.32 16.02
N LEU A 107 -13.15 -8.34 15.51
CA LEU A 107 -14.59 -8.23 15.72
C LEU A 107 -15.34 -8.57 14.43
N VAL A 108 -16.14 -9.64 14.46
CA VAL A 108 -17.04 -10.00 13.37
C VAL A 108 -18.43 -9.43 13.66
N THR A 109 -18.86 -8.44 12.88
CA THR A 109 -20.11 -7.70 13.16
C THR A 109 -21.37 -8.41 12.72
N SER A 110 -21.28 -9.37 11.79
CA SER A 110 -22.38 -10.24 11.39
C SER A 110 -21.84 -11.58 10.89
N LEU A 111 -22.01 -12.64 11.68
CA LEU A 111 -21.48 -13.97 11.33
C LEU A 111 -22.42 -14.75 10.40
N PHE A 112 -23.73 -14.59 10.52
CA PHE A 112 -24.73 -15.36 9.76
C PHE A 112 -25.04 -14.70 8.40
N GLU A 113 -24.01 -14.55 7.57
CA GLU A 113 -24.07 -14.02 6.20
C GLU A 113 -23.59 -15.07 5.19
N GLY A 114 -23.85 -14.86 3.89
CA GLY A 114 -23.34 -15.72 2.81
C GLY A 114 -24.25 -16.86 2.38
N LEU A 115 -25.53 -16.85 2.79
CA LEU A 115 -26.49 -17.88 2.34
C LEU A 115 -26.80 -17.71 0.84
N GLY A 116 -27.29 -16.53 0.46
CA GLY A 116 -27.66 -16.19 -0.92
C GLY A 116 -26.75 -15.17 -1.60
N ASP A 117 -25.68 -14.71 -0.94
CA ASP A 117 -24.79 -13.66 -1.42
C ASP A 117 -23.31 -13.99 -1.23
N ASN A 118 -22.42 -13.10 -1.69
CA ASN A 118 -20.98 -13.31 -1.70
C ASN A 118 -20.29 -13.00 -0.36
N ALA A 119 -21.03 -12.88 0.74
CA ALA A 119 -20.44 -12.65 2.05
C ALA A 119 -19.76 -13.92 2.57
N VAL A 120 -18.56 -13.77 3.11
CA VAL A 120 -17.76 -14.88 3.60
C VAL A 120 -17.35 -14.59 5.02
N THR A 121 -17.81 -15.41 5.95
CA THR A 121 -17.55 -15.21 7.37
C THR A 121 -17.24 -16.55 8.02
N SER A 122 -16.21 -16.53 8.87
CA SER A 122 -15.70 -17.67 9.61
C SER A 122 -14.90 -17.19 10.81
N VAL A 123 -14.72 -18.08 11.78
CA VAL A 123 -13.89 -17.87 12.97
C VAL A 123 -13.02 -19.10 13.17
N GLY A 124 -11.69 -18.95 13.17
CA GLY A 124 -10.73 -20.00 13.50
C GLY A 124 -10.70 -21.18 12.53
N VAL A 125 -10.85 -20.92 11.22
CA VAL A 125 -10.61 -21.90 10.15
C VAL A 125 -9.12 -22.07 9.86
N LEU A 126 -8.37 -20.97 9.79
CA LEU A 126 -6.94 -20.98 9.48
C LEU A 126 -6.07 -20.97 10.74
N HIS A 127 -6.25 -19.95 11.57
CA HIS A 127 -5.47 -19.76 12.79
C HIS A 127 -6.38 -19.16 13.88
N ARG A 128 -6.11 -19.51 15.13
CA ARG A 128 -6.88 -18.97 16.26
C ARG A 128 -6.35 -17.60 16.64
N ILE A 129 -7.08 -16.55 16.29
CA ILE A 129 -6.88 -15.18 16.77
C ILE A 129 -8.03 -14.87 17.72
N PRO A 130 -7.79 -14.18 18.87
CA PRO A 130 -8.88 -13.76 19.75
C PRO A 130 -9.97 -13.04 18.96
N SER A 131 -11.20 -13.54 19.02
CA SER A 131 -12.31 -13.00 18.23
C SER A 131 -13.56 -12.75 19.05
N GLY A 132 -14.14 -11.56 18.88
CA GLY A 132 -15.50 -11.21 19.31
C GLY A 132 -16.49 -11.34 18.15
N VAL A 133 -17.70 -11.82 18.43
CA VAL A 133 -18.80 -11.89 17.45
C VAL A 133 -20.02 -11.16 18.00
N ILE A 134 -20.63 -10.29 17.19
CA ILE A 134 -21.91 -9.67 17.56
C ILE A 134 -23.03 -10.69 17.38
N LEU A 135 -23.75 -10.97 18.45
CA LEU A 135 -24.88 -11.89 18.45
C LEU A 135 -26.19 -11.11 18.40
N TYR A 136 -26.93 -11.29 17.29
CA TYR A 136 -28.24 -10.68 17.10
C TYR A 136 -29.36 -11.51 17.72
N ASP A 137 -29.45 -12.79 17.36
CA ASP A 137 -30.43 -13.74 17.89
C ASP A 137 -30.04 -15.19 17.57
N LEU A 138 -30.74 -16.14 18.20
CA LEU A 138 -30.68 -17.58 17.90
C LEU A 138 -32.06 -18.12 17.47
N ILE A 139 -32.90 -17.29 16.85
CA ILE A 139 -34.29 -17.65 16.53
C ILE A 139 -34.39 -18.92 15.67
N PRO A 140 -33.62 -19.10 14.58
CA PRO A 140 -33.68 -20.32 13.78
C PRO A 140 -33.24 -21.59 14.53
N LEU A 141 -32.30 -21.47 15.48
CA LEU A 141 -31.87 -22.58 16.34
C LEU A 141 -33.00 -23.03 17.27
N ILE A 142 -33.61 -22.06 17.96
CA ILE A 142 -34.64 -22.30 18.98
C ILE A 142 -35.95 -22.76 18.33
N HIS A 143 -36.31 -22.15 17.20
CA HIS A 143 -37.52 -22.46 16.44
C HIS A 143 -37.12 -23.13 15.12
N ARG A 144 -36.70 -24.39 15.13
CA ARG A 144 -36.25 -25.03 13.86
C ARG A 144 -37.34 -25.06 12.77
N ARG A 145 -38.63 -25.12 13.14
CA ARG A 145 -39.74 -24.95 12.20
C ARG A 145 -40.36 -23.57 12.36
N PRO A 146 -40.58 -22.81 11.27
CA PRO A 146 -40.36 -23.18 9.85
C PRO A 146 -38.95 -22.86 9.31
N TYR A 147 -38.03 -22.30 10.11
CA TYR A 147 -36.83 -21.62 9.59
C TYR A 147 -35.75 -22.56 9.00
N LEU A 148 -35.63 -23.80 9.47
CA LEU A 148 -34.60 -24.76 9.08
C LEU A 148 -35.19 -26.03 8.43
N GLU A 149 -36.32 -25.91 7.71
CA GLU A 149 -36.93 -27.05 7.01
C GLU A 149 -36.20 -27.43 5.71
N ASN A 150 -35.43 -26.51 5.13
CA ASN A 150 -34.57 -26.79 3.97
C ASN A 150 -33.21 -27.30 4.44
N ALA A 151 -32.81 -28.50 3.98
CA ALA A 151 -31.58 -29.17 4.41
C ALA A 151 -30.30 -28.35 4.12
N MET A 152 -30.24 -27.60 3.01
CA MET A 152 -29.07 -26.77 2.69
C MET A 152 -28.98 -25.57 3.63
N VAL A 153 -30.12 -24.94 3.95
CA VAL A 153 -30.19 -23.84 4.91
C VAL A 153 -29.84 -24.33 6.32
N GLU A 154 -30.34 -25.51 6.71
CA GLU A 154 -30.00 -26.16 7.97
C GLU A 154 -28.50 -26.44 8.08
N GLN A 155 -27.90 -27.07 7.06
CA GLN A 155 -26.48 -27.36 7.04
C GLN A 155 -25.63 -26.08 7.12
N TRP A 156 -25.96 -25.05 6.32
CA TRP A 156 -25.27 -23.77 6.37
C TRP A 156 -25.36 -23.12 7.75
N TYR A 157 -26.54 -23.13 8.37
CA TYR A 157 -26.74 -22.53 9.69
C TYR A 157 -25.97 -23.29 10.77
N GLU A 158 -25.95 -24.63 10.74
CA GLU A 158 -25.14 -25.45 11.65
C GLU A 158 -23.63 -25.23 11.46
N GLU A 159 -23.16 -25.05 10.22
CA GLU A 159 -21.77 -24.65 9.94
C GLU A 159 -21.45 -23.28 10.58
N LYS A 160 -22.33 -22.29 10.44
CA LYS A 160 -22.19 -20.97 11.09
C LYS A 160 -22.21 -21.06 12.62
N LEU A 161 -23.03 -21.94 13.21
CA LEU A 161 -22.99 -22.23 14.64
C LEU A 161 -21.65 -22.86 15.06
N GLY A 162 -21.08 -23.73 14.23
CA GLY A 162 -19.74 -24.27 14.41
C GLY A 162 -18.67 -23.17 14.47
N HIS A 163 -18.75 -22.18 13.59
CA HIS A 163 -17.88 -20.99 13.66
C HIS A 163 -18.14 -20.15 14.91
N LEU A 164 -19.41 -19.91 15.25
CA LEU A 164 -19.80 -19.11 16.43
C LEU A 164 -19.20 -19.70 17.71
N ARG A 165 -19.34 -21.03 17.91
CA ARG A 165 -18.80 -21.77 19.07
C ARG A 165 -17.27 -21.66 19.23
N ARG A 166 -16.53 -21.29 18.18
CA ARG A 166 -15.08 -21.08 18.24
C ARG A 166 -14.68 -19.66 18.68
N ALA A 167 -15.63 -18.72 18.71
CA ALA A 167 -15.38 -17.36 19.18
C ALA A 167 -15.06 -17.32 20.68
N ASN A 168 -14.19 -16.40 21.10
CA ASN A 168 -13.78 -16.25 22.50
C ASN A 168 -14.74 -15.35 23.31
N LEU A 169 -15.54 -14.54 22.61
CA LEU A 169 -16.43 -13.52 23.17
C LEU A 169 -17.65 -13.31 22.26
N LEU A 170 -18.83 -13.20 22.87
CA LEU A 170 -20.07 -12.79 22.23
C LEU A 170 -20.49 -11.42 22.74
N LEU A 171 -20.77 -10.51 21.82
CA LEU A 171 -21.36 -9.20 22.10
C LEU A 171 -22.84 -9.26 21.75
N ALA A 172 -23.67 -9.58 22.74
CA ALA A 172 -25.11 -9.71 22.55
C ALA A 172 -25.77 -8.33 22.51
N ILE A 173 -26.73 -8.16 21.59
CA ILE A 173 -27.47 -6.89 21.45
C ILE A 173 -28.58 -6.71 22.51
N SER A 174 -28.89 -7.76 23.26
CA SER A 174 -29.88 -7.79 24.36
C SER A 174 -29.47 -8.79 25.44
N ALA A 175 -30.05 -8.67 26.63
CA ALA A 175 -29.84 -9.67 27.68
C ALA A 175 -30.51 -11.00 27.30
N SER A 176 -31.68 -10.95 26.64
CA SER A 176 -32.37 -12.15 26.09
C SER A 176 -31.47 -12.95 25.16
N ALA A 177 -30.93 -12.33 24.11
CA ALA A 177 -30.06 -13.02 23.14
C ALA A 177 -28.78 -13.55 23.80
N GLY A 178 -28.23 -12.81 24.78
CA GLY A 178 -27.09 -13.25 25.58
C GLY A 178 -27.41 -14.53 26.36
N GLN A 179 -28.53 -14.58 27.06
CA GLN A 179 -28.95 -15.74 27.82
C GLN A 179 -29.22 -16.96 26.91
N GLU A 180 -29.84 -16.75 25.75
CA GLU A 180 -30.06 -17.82 24.77
C GLU A 180 -28.74 -18.48 24.33
N SER A 181 -27.66 -17.71 24.18
CA SER A 181 -26.35 -18.28 23.84
C SER A 181 -25.75 -19.15 24.94
N VAL A 182 -26.01 -18.82 26.21
CA VAL A 182 -25.61 -19.65 27.36
C VAL A 182 -26.44 -20.93 27.36
N ASP A 183 -27.76 -20.81 27.23
CA ASP A 183 -28.71 -21.91 27.38
C ASP A 183 -28.63 -22.93 26.22
N TYR A 184 -28.50 -22.46 24.97
CA TYR A 184 -28.58 -23.32 23.78
C TYR A 184 -27.22 -23.64 23.14
N LEU A 185 -26.19 -22.83 23.38
CA LEU A 185 -24.85 -23.04 22.79
C LEU A 185 -23.76 -23.35 23.82
N GLY A 186 -24.05 -23.24 25.12
CA GLY A 186 -23.13 -23.61 26.19
C GLY A 186 -21.98 -22.64 26.39
N PHE A 187 -22.13 -21.37 25.98
CA PHE A 187 -21.16 -20.32 26.30
C PHE A 187 -21.11 -20.08 27.80
N ALA A 188 -19.91 -19.87 28.35
CA ALA A 188 -19.77 -19.46 29.73
C ALA A 188 -20.29 -18.01 29.90
N PRO A 189 -20.99 -17.66 30.99
CA PRO A 189 -21.54 -16.31 31.18
C PRO A 189 -20.49 -15.19 31.04
N GLU A 190 -19.25 -15.42 31.45
CA GLU A 190 -18.14 -14.48 31.31
C GLU A 190 -17.64 -14.29 29.86
N GLN A 191 -18.12 -15.10 28.92
CA GLN A 191 -17.85 -14.96 27.49
C GLN A 191 -18.97 -14.22 26.76
N VAL A 192 -20.02 -13.78 27.45
CA VAL A 192 -21.18 -13.12 26.84
C VAL A 192 -21.37 -11.75 27.50
N VAL A 193 -21.28 -10.69 26.69
CA VAL A 193 -21.46 -9.31 27.16
C VAL A 193 -22.63 -8.67 26.43
N ASN A 194 -23.61 -8.18 27.18
CA ASN A 194 -24.69 -7.37 26.61
C ASN A 194 -24.17 -5.95 26.31
N VAL A 195 -23.96 -5.67 25.02
CA VAL A 195 -23.54 -4.36 24.53
C VAL A 195 -24.73 -3.47 24.15
N GLY A 196 -25.94 -4.01 24.08
CA GLY A 196 -27.12 -3.26 23.67
C GLY A 196 -27.10 -2.83 22.20
N THR A 197 -28.00 -1.91 21.85
CA THR A 197 -28.09 -1.23 20.55
C THR A 197 -28.65 0.17 20.77
N ALA A 198 -28.75 0.97 19.71
CA ALA A 198 -29.47 2.23 19.72
C ALA A 198 -30.26 2.48 18.42
N ALA A 199 -31.19 3.43 18.46
CA ALA A 199 -31.81 3.98 17.27
C ALA A 199 -30.90 5.04 16.63
N ASP A 200 -30.99 5.21 15.31
CA ASP A 200 -30.21 6.26 14.64
C ASP A 200 -30.63 7.66 15.11
N PRO A 201 -29.72 8.66 15.16
CA PRO A 201 -29.98 9.98 15.73
C PRO A 201 -31.14 10.76 15.09
N GLN A 202 -31.59 10.33 13.92
CA GLN A 202 -32.73 10.93 13.24
C GLN A 202 -34.08 10.60 13.88
N PHE A 203 -34.19 9.43 14.50
CA PHE A 203 -35.34 9.00 15.30
C PHE A 203 -35.31 9.75 16.62
N ARG A 204 -35.90 10.94 16.61
CA ARG A 204 -36.01 11.83 17.76
C ARG A 204 -37.30 12.62 17.63
N GLN A 205 -37.81 13.09 18.76
CA GLN A 205 -38.97 13.95 18.77
C GLN A 205 -38.73 15.25 17.98
N ARG A 206 -39.61 15.55 17.03
CA ARG A 206 -39.58 16.76 16.18
C ARG A 206 -41.01 17.28 15.97
N LYS A 207 -41.12 18.56 15.63
CA LYS A 207 -42.41 19.16 15.27
C LYS A 207 -42.69 18.89 13.79
N ILE A 208 -43.78 18.18 13.49
CA ILE A 208 -44.24 17.94 12.12
C ILE A 208 -45.19 19.06 11.68
N PRO A 209 -44.94 19.75 10.55
CA PRO A 209 -45.88 20.74 9.99
C PRO A 209 -47.23 20.10 9.65
N ALA A 210 -48.33 20.82 9.87
CA ALA A 210 -49.67 20.30 9.65
C ALA A 210 -49.92 19.88 8.19
N GLU A 211 -49.39 20.64 7.23
CA GLU A 211 -49.50 20.32 5.80
C GLU A 211 -48.79 19.01 5.46
N THR A 212 -47.54 18.82 5.92
CA THR A 212 -46.79 17.57 5.77
C THR A 212 -47.51 16.39 6.40
N ALA A 213 -48.11 16.57 7.58
CA ALA A 213 -48.86 15.52 8.25
C ALA A 213 -50.09 15.05 7.46
N VAL A 214 -50.81 15.99 6.82
CA VAL A 214 -51.94 15.67 5.94
C VAL A 214 -51.46 14.98 4.67
N GLU A 215 -50.39 15.50 4.06
CA GLU A 215 -49.83 14.97 2.81
C GLU A 215 -49.33 13.53 2.97
N VAL A 216 -48.48 13.26 3.96
CA VAL A 216 -47.90 11.93 4.20
C VAL A 216 -48.99 10.91 4.53
N ARG A 217 -49.98 11.29 5.34
CA ARG A 217 -51.12 10.42 5.64
C ARG A 217 -51.96 10.09 4.40
N ALA A 218 -52.29 11.10 3.59
CA ALA A 218 -53.06 10.91 2.38
C ALA A 218 -52.31 10.02 1.36
N ARG A 219 -51.00 10.23 1.22
CA ARG A 219 -50.12 9.43 0.35
C ARG A 219 -50.18 7.93 0.65
N HIS A 220 -50.35 7.57 1.94
CA HIS A 220 -50.34 6.19 2.42
C HIS A 220 -51.74 5.64 2.78
N GLY A 221 -52.82 6.34 2.40
CA GLY A 221 -54.19 5.86 2.61
C GLY A 221 -54.70 5.95 4.06
N LEU A 222 -54.09 6.80 4.88
CA LEU A 222 -54.42 7.00 6.30
C LEU A 222 -55.35 8.22 6.46
N THR A 223 -56.65 7.97 6.65
CA THR A 223 -57.69 9.00 6.76
C THR A 223 -58.14 9.27 8.20
N LEU A 224 -57.92 8.31 9.10
CA LEU A 224 -58.25 8.40 10.53
C LEU A 224 -56.97 8.37 11.40
N PRO A 225 -57.04 8.70 12.70
CA PRO A 225 -56.02 8.32 13.66
C PRO A 225 -55.73 6.81 13.55
N PHE A 226 -54.48 6.38 13.75
CA PHE A 226 -54.11 5.01 13.41
C PHE A 226 -53.21 4.36 14.47
N VAL A 227 -53.44 3.06 14.68
CA VAL A 227 -52.53 2.14 15.36
C VAL A 227 -51.48 1.73 14.34
N MET A 228 -50.20 1.83 14.69
CA MET A 228 -49.11 1.55 13.78
C MET A 228 -48.31 0.33 14.23
N TYR A 229 -48.02 -0.56 13.29
CA TYR A 229 -46.99 -1.58 13.40
C TYR A 229 -45.98 -1.35 12.27
N THR A 230 -44.70 -1.53 12.55
CA THR A 230 -43.67 -1.66 11.52
C THR A 230 -42.69 -2.77 11.88
N GLY A 231 -42.20 -3.47 10.85
CA GLY A 231 -41.36 -4.66 10.98
C GLY A 231 -41.52 -5.58 9.77
N GLY A 232 -41.10 -6.84 9.88
CA GLY A 232 -41.39 -7.85 8.85
C GLY A 232 -42.79 -8.45 8.97
N ILE A 233 -43.16 -9.35 8.06
CA ILE A 233 -44.38 -10.17 8.13
C ILE A 233 -44.10 -11.63 8.50
N ASP A 234 -42.93 -11.87 9.09
CA ASP A 234 -42.53 -13.20 9.55
C ASP A 234 -43.50 -13.71 10.63
N HIS A 235 -43.72 -15.03 10.70
CA HIS A 235 -44.69 -15.63 11.63
C HIS A 235 -44.49 -15.18 13.08
N ARG A 236 -43.24 -14.93 13.49
CA ARG A 236 -42.94 -14.46 14.85
C ARG A 236 -43.41 -13.05 15.18
N LYS A 237 -43.72 -12.26 14.16
CA LYS A 237 -44.17 -10.87 14.28
C LYS A 237 -45.66 -10.78 14.63
N ASN A 238 -46.40 -11.88 14.58
CA ASN A 238 -47.77 -12.01 15.10
C ASN A 238 -48.76 -10.97 14.53
N ILE A 239 -48.70 -10.73 13.21
CA ILE A 239 -49.54 -9.74 12.54
C ILE A 239 -51.00 -10.18 12.54
N GLU A 240 -51.24 -11.48 12.37
CA GLU A 240 -52.56 -12.09 12.42
C GLU A 240 -53.21 -11.93 13.80
N GLY A 241 -52.42 -12.09 14.87
CA GLY A 241 -52.85 -11.84 16.25
C GLY A 241 -53.21 -10.37 16.48
N LEU A 242 -52.42 -9.45 15.94
CA LEU A 242 -52.71 -8.01 16.00
C LEU A 242 -54.00 -7.63 15.25
N ILE A 243 -54.22 -8.16 14.05
CA ILE A 243 -55.46 -7.94 13.29
C ILE A 243 -56.67 -8.48 14.06
N ALA A 244 -56.54 -9.68 14.64
CA ALA A 244 -57.60 -10.28 15.46
C ALA A 244 -57.89 -9.41 16.70
N ALA A 245 -56.85 -8.90 17.36
CA ALA A 245 -56.98 -8.02 18.53
C ALA A 245 -57.65 -6.68 18.19
N PHE A 246 -57.29 -6.08 17.05
CA PHE A 246 -57.92 -4.86 16.56
C PHE A 246 -59.41 -5.05 16.27
N ALA A 247 -59.81 -6.23 15.79
CA ALA A 247 -61.21 -6.57 15.57
C ALA A 247 -62.04 -6.69 16.86
N LEU A 248 -61.40 -7.02 18.00
CA LEU A 248 -62.03 -7.12 19.32
C LEU A 248 -62.20 -5.78 20.04
N LEU A 249 -61.66 -4.67 19.50
CA LEU A 249 -61.82 -3.35 20.10
C LEU A 249 -63.30 -2.94 20.19
N PRO A 250 -63.70 -2.16 21.22
CA PRO A 250 -65.05 -1.60 21.29
C PRO A 250 -65.41 -0.87 19.99
N LYS A 251 -66.63 -1.08 19.49
CA LYS A 251 -67.07 -0.61 18.16
C LYS A 251 -66.72 0.86 17.89
N ALA A 252 -66.98 1.74 18.85
CA ALA A 252 -66.68 3.17 18.73
C ALA A 252 -65.18 3.49 18.61
N VAL A 253 -64.32 2.74 19.31
CA VAL A 253 -62.85 2.89 19.21
C VAL A 253 -62.37 2.34 17.88
N ARG A 254 -62.87 1.17 17.48
CA ARG A 254 -62.52 0.49 16.22
C ARG A 254 -62.90 1.29 14.98
N GLU A 255 -64.09 1.89 14.95
CA GLU A 255 -64.56 2.72 13.82
C GLU A 255 -63.88 4.10 13.79
N GLY A 256 -63.28 4.54 14.91
CA GLY A 256 -62.53 5.80 15.00
C GLY A 256 -61.05 5.70 14.61
N HIS A 257 -60.53 4.50 14.33
CA HIS A 257 -59.11 4.29 14.06
C HIS A 257 -58.87 3.34 12.87
N GLN A 258 -57.70 3.47 12.23
CA GLN A 258 -57.17 2.49 11.28
C GLN A 258 -56.01 1.69 11.89
N LEU A 259 -55.79 0.46 11.42
CA LEU A 259 -54.59 -0.32 11.69
C LEU A 259 -53.63 -0.20 10.50
N ALA A 260 -52.53 0.53 10.66
CA ALA A 260 -51.48 0.69 9.68
C ALA A 260 -50.37 -0.36 9.88
N ILE A 261 -50.24 -1.29 8.93
CA ILE A 261 -49.14 -2.26 8.87
C ILE A 261 -48.11 -1.71 7.87
N VAL A 262 -47.03 -1.19 8.42
CA VAL A 262 -46.00 -0.44 7.70
C VAL A 262 -44.82 -1.34 7.42
N CYS A 263 -44.85 -2.01 6.27
CA CYS A 263 -43.74 -2.86 5.81
C CYS A 263 -43.88 -3.23 4.34
N LYS A 264 -42.79 -3.73 3.74
CA LYS A 264 -42.83 -4.37 2.42
C LYS A 264 -43.57 -5.71 2.55
N VAL A 265 -44.65 -5.86 1.79
CA VAL A 265 -45.50 -7.06 1.76
C VAL A 265 -45.63 -7.48 0.30
N ASP A 266 -45.37 -8.75 0.00
CA ASP A 266 -45.65 -9.30 -1.32
C ASP A 266 -47.16 -9.48 -1.54
N GLU A 267 -47.57 -9.70 -2.79
CA GLU A 267 -49.01 -9.80 -3.12
C GLU A 267 -49.71 -11.00 -2.47
N ALA A 268 -48.99 -12.10 -2.21
CA ALA A 268 -49.56 -13.27 -1.58
C ALA A 268 -49.85 -13.02 -0.09
N ALA A 269 -48.88 -12.45 0.62
CA ALA A 269 -49.02 -12.04 2.01
C ALA A 269 -50.05 -10.91 2.18
N ARG A 270 -50.06 -9.93 1.26
CA ARG A 270 -51.07 -8.86 1.21
C ARG A 270 -52.47 -9.47 1.12
N THR A 271 -52.65 -10.41 0.20
CA THR A 271 -53.92 -11.12 0.02
C THR A 271 -54.31 -11.91 1.27
N ALA A 272 -53.37 -12.65 1.86
CA ALA A 272 -53.60 -13.45 3.07
C ALA A 272 -54.01 -12.58 4.27
N LEU A 273 -53.30 -11.49 4.54
CA LEU A 273 -53.60 -10.57 5.64
C LEU A 273 -54.95 -9.86 5.44
N MET A 274 -55.26 -9.42 4.22
CA MET A 274 -56.57 -8.81 3.92
C MET A 274 -57.72 -9.82 4.02
N GLN A 275 -57.50 -11.08 3.63
CA GLN A 275 -58.48 -12.15 3.85
C GLN A 275 -58.66 -12.44 5.34
N HIS A 276 -57.58 -12.45 6.12
CA HIS A 276 -57.64 -12.61 7.58
C HIS A 276 -58.44 -11.48 8.24
N ALA A 277 -58.18 -10.22 7.86
CA ALA A 277 -58.97 -9.06 8.33
C ALA A 277 -60.47 -9.19 8.00
N ARG A 278 -60.81 -9.65 6.78
CA ARG A 278 -62.21 -9.91 6.37
C ARG A 278 -62.87 -11.01 7.20
N ARG A 279 -62.15 -12.09 7.53
CA ARG A 279 -62.68 -13.17 8.41
C ARG A 279 -63.03 -12.66 9.80
N HIS A 280 -62.35 -11.63 10.28
CA HIS A 280 -62.63 -10.94 11.53
C HIS A 280 -63.68 -9.81 11.41
N ASN A 281 -64.40 -9.71 10.27
CA ASN A 281 -65.45 -8.72 10.01
C ASN A 281 -64.97 -7.25 10.10
N LEU A 282 -63.70 -6.99 9.75
CA LEU A 282 -63.18 -5.62 9.62
C LEU A 282 -63.58 -5.03 8.26
N ALA A 283 -63.90 -3.73 8.25
CA ALA A 283 -64.12 -2.98 7.02
C ALA A 283 -62.83 -2.93 6.19
N ILE A 284 -62.94 -2.76 4.87
CA ILE A 284 -61.78 -2.87 3.96
C ILE A 284 -60.76 -1.75 4.20
N GLU A 285 -61.24 -0.59 4.64
CA GLU A 285 -60.48 0.61 4.99
C GLU A 285 -59.90 0.58 6.41
N ALA A 286 -60.30 -0.38 7.25
CA ALA A 286 -59.88 -0.45 8.65
C ALA A 286 -58.44 -0.96 8.81
N VAL A 287 -57.91 -1.71 7.84
CA VAL A 287 -56.53 -2.21 7.83
C VAL A 287 -55.83 -1.67 6.57
N VAL A 288 -54.75 -0.92 6.78
CA VAL A 288 -53.98 -0.27 5.71
C VAL A 288 -52.60 -0.90 5.64
N LEU A 289 -52.31 -1.54 4.51
CA LEU A 289 -50.99 -2.08 4.18
C LEU A 289 -50.24 -1.07 3.31
N THR A 290 -49.35 -0.28 3.89
CA THR A 290 -48.73 0.88 3.22
C THR A 290 -47.68 0.48 2.18
N GLY A 291 -47.09 -0.71 2.31
CA GLY A 291 -45.90 -1.09 1.53
C GLY A 291 -44.62 -0.45 2.10
N TYR A 292 -43.58 -0.40 1.28
CA TYR A 292 -42.30 0.23 1.63
C TYR A 292 -42.48 1.75 1.79
N LEU A 293 -41.96 2.30 2.88
CA LEU A 293 -41.97 3.75 3.12
C LEU A 293 -40.56 4.34 2.99
N PRO A 294 -40.43 5.53 2.38
CA PRO A 294 -39.27 6.37 2.59
C PRO A 294 -39.06 6.66 4.09
N GLU A 295 -37.82 6.82 4.51
CA GLU A 295 -37.46 6.96 5.92
C GLU A 295 -38.07 8.21 6.58
N ASP A 296 -38.10 9.35 5.88
CA ASP A 296 -38.76 10.57 6.36
C ASP A 296 -40.27 10.39 6.58
N ASP A 297 -40.92 9.60 5.73
CA ASP A 297 -42.34 9.25 5.88
C ASP A 297 -42.53 8.34 7.10
N LEU A 298 -41.65 7.35 7.30
CA LEU A 298 -41.69 6.47 8.47
C LEU A 298 -41.55 7.27 9.78
N ILE A 299 -40.55 8.17 9.86
CA ILE A 299 -40.36 9.07 11.01
C ILE A 299 -41.60 9.92 11.22
N THR A 300 -42.16 10.49 10.16
CA THR A 300 -43.39 11.27 10.24
C THR A 300 -44.56 10.44 10.78
N LEU A 301 -44.74 9.21 10.32
CA LEU A 301 -45.81 8.34 10.82
C LEU A 301 -45.63 7.93 12.29
N TYR A 302 -44.39 7.71 12.76
CA TYR A 302 -44.15 7.51 14.20
C TYR A 302 -44.71 8.68 15.04
N HIS A 303 -44.50 9.93 14.59
CA HIS A 303 -45.02 11.12 15.28
C HIS A 303 -46.55 11.27 15.21
N LEU A 304 -47.19 10.67 14.20
CA LEU A 304 -48.63 10.83 13.94
C LEU A 304 -49.48 9.67 14.44
N CYS A 305 -48.87 8.52 14.74
CA CYS A 305 -49.63 7.35 15.18
C CYS A 305 -50.28 7.59 16.55
N ALA A 306 -51.48 7.05 16.74
CA ALA A 306 -52.20 7.10 18.01
C ALA A 306 -51.54 6.18 19.05
N VAL A 307 -50.94 5.09 18.58
CA VAL A 307 -50.10 4.16 19.34
C VAL A 307 -49.27 3.33 18.37
N PHE A 308 -48.02 3.08 18.72
CA PHE A 308 -47.20 2.06 18.10
C PHE A 308 -47.31 0.74 18.88
N VAL A 309 -47.58 -0.35 18.18
CA VAL A 309 -47.75 -1.69 18.77
C VAL A 309 -46.76 -2.66 18.16
N PHE A 310 -46.06 -3.41 19.02
CA PHE A 310 -45.08 -4.40 18.60
C PHE A 310 -45.39 -5.79 19.19
N PRO A 311 -46.20 -6.60 18.49
CA PRO A 311 -46.80 -7.83 19.01
C PRO A 311 -45.94 -9.08 18.80
N SER A 312 -44.69 -8.91 18.37
CA SER A 312 -43.76 -10.02 18.11
C SER A 312 -43.58 -10.88 19.34
N TRP A 313 -43.65 -12.21 19.21
CA TRP A 313 -43.45 -13.11 20.35
C TRP A 313 -41.98 -13.51 20.57
N HIS A 314 -41.09 -13.22 19.61
CA HIS A 314 -39.64 -13.41 19.76
C HIS A 314 -38.86 -12.42 18.90
N GLU A 315 -37.95 -11.67 19.51
CA GLU A 315 -37.03 -10.70 18.88
C GLU A 315 -35.64 -10.76 19.50
N GLY A 316 -34.61 -10.53 18.68
CA GLY A 316 -33.25 -10.29 19.19
C GLY A 316 -33.13 -8.97 19.98
N PHE A 317 -33.87 -7.92 19.60
CA PHE A 317 -33.95 -6.67 20.36
C PHE A 317 -35.32 -5.95 20.25
N GLY A 318 -35.74 -5.62 19.02
CA GLY A 318 -36.97 -4.84 18.79
C GLY A 318 -36.74 -3.35 18.48
N LEU A 319 -35.80 -3.07 17.56
CA LEU A 319 -35.43 -1.70 17.16
C LEU A 319 -36.63 -0.78 16.80
N PRO A 320 -37.69 -1.25 16.09
CA PRO A 320 -38.86 -0.40 15.81
C PRO A 320 -39.57 0.15 17.06
N ALA A 321 -39.61 -0.61 18.16
CA ALA A 321 -40.18 -0.12 19.41
C ALA A 321 -39.34 1.02 19.99
N LEU A 322 -38.02 0.90 19.94
CA LEU A 322 -37.10 1.96 20.36
C LEU A 322 -37.19 3.21 19.46
N GLU A 323 -37.23 3.03 18.13
CA GLU A 323 -37.42 4.12 17.16
C GLU A 323 -38.72 4.89 17.42
N ALA A 324 -39.83 4.18 17.69
CA ALA A 324 -41.12 4.77 18.00
C ALA A 324 -41.09 5.56 19.32
N MET A 325 -40.50 4.99 20.38
CA MET A 325 -40.32 5.67 21.67
C MET A 325 -39.49 6.96 21.51
N ALA A 326 -38.39 6.90 20.75
CA ALA A 326 -37.51 8.05 20.51
C ALA A 326 -38.20 9.18 19.71
N CYS A 327 -39.12 8.83 18.81
CA CYS A 327 -39.97 9.80 18.10
C CYS A 327 -41.12 10.37 18.96
N GLY A 328 -41.32 9.86 20.18
CA GLY A 328 -42.40 10.30 21.07
C GLY A 328 -43.75 9.64 20.79
N ALA A 329 -43.78 8.48 20.13
CA ALA A 329 -44.99 7.68 20.02
C ALA A 329 -45.30 6.98 21.35
N PRO A 330 -46.57 6.83 21.75
CA PRO A 330 -46.93 5.90 22.81
C PRO A 330 -46.70 4.47 22.29
N VAL A 331 -45.94 3.67 23.05
CA VAL A 331 -45.54 2.31 22.65
C VAL A 331 -46.13 1.26 23.58
N ILE A 332 -46.67 0.19 23.01
CA ILE A 332 -47.03 -1.05 23.70
C ILE A 332 -46.40 -2.25 22.98
N ALA A 333 -45.96 -3.27 23.71
CA ALA A 333 -45.24 -4.40 23.13
C ALA A 333 -45.51 -5.72 23.86
N SER A 334 -45.04 -6.83 23.31
CA SER A 334 -45.12 -8.14 23.97
C SER A 334 -44.24 -8.23 25.22
N ASN A 335 -44.62 -9.09 26.17
CA ASN A 335 -43.87 -9.35 27.40
C ASN A 335 -42.82 -10.48 27.30
N THR A 336 -42.40 -10.85 26.08
CA THR A 336 -41.48 -11.97 25.82
C THR A 336 -40.18 -11.51 25.16
N SER A 337 -39.12 -12.34 25.27
CA SER A 337 -37.78 -12.09 24.70
C SER A 337 -37.18 -10.75 25.15
N SER A 338 -36.64 -9.96 24.22
CA SER A 338 -35.97 -8.67 24.48
C SER A 338 -36.92 -7.47 24.64
N LEU A 339 -38.21 -7.59 24.36
CA LEU A 339 -39.13 -6.44 24.42
C LEU A 339 -39.35 -5.85 25.83
N PRO A 340 -39.39 -6.65 26.92
CA PRO A 340 -39.46 -6.12 28.27
C PRO A 340 -38.28 -5.21 28.64
N GLU A 341 -37.05 -5.55 28.22
CA GLU A 341 -35.86 -4.73 28.48
C GLU A 341 -35.82 -3.46 27.62
N VAL A 342 -36.34 -3.51 26.39
CA VAL A 342 -36.42 -2.32 25.52
C VAL A 342 -37.44 -1.32 26.05
N VAL A 343 -38.67 -1.78 26.30
CA VAL A 343 -39.77 -0.89 26.73
C VAL A 343 -39.59 -0.43 28.18
N GLY A 344 -39.03 -1.26 29.06
CA GLY A 344 -38.71 -0.87 30.43
C GLY A 344 -39.92 -0.49 31.30
N LEU A 345 -41.14 -0.87 30.90
CA LEU A 345 -42.38 -0.57 31.63
C LEU A 345 -43.38 -1.72 31.51
N GLU A 346 -43.53 -2.51 32.57
CA GLU A 346 -44.41 -3.69 32.63
C GLU A 346 -45.86 -3.38 32.23
N GLU A 347 -46.38 -2.21 32.63
CA GLU A 347 -47.75 -1.81 32.30
C GLU A 347 -47.97 -1.56 30.80
N ALA A 348 -46.92 -1.33 30.02
CA ALA A 348 -46.98 -1.19 28.57
C ALA A 348 -46.98 -2.55 27.84
N LEU A 349 -46.74 -3.65 28.56
CA LEU A 349 -46.55 -4.98 27.97
C LEU A 349 -47.84 -5.81 27.96
N PHE A 350 -47.97 -6.71 27.00
CA PHE A 350 -49.06 -7.68 26.87
C PHE A 350 -48.54 -9.08 26.52
N ASP A 351 -49.37 -10.11 26.72
CA ASP A 351 -49.05 -11.47 26.30
C ASP A 351 -49.32 -11.62 24.78
N PRO A 352 -48.30 -11.89 23.95
CA PRO A 352 -48.50 -12.00 22.51
C PRO A 352 -49.29 -13.25 22.09
N PHE A 353 -49.40 -14.26 22.94
CA PHE A 353 -50.17 -15.48 22.66
C PHE A 353 -51.65 -15.35 23.04
N ASP A 354 -52.03 -14.27 23.74
CA ASP A 354 -53.41 -13.95 24.10
C ASP A 354 -53.92 -12.71 23.35
N VAL A 355 -54.74 -12.93 22.32
CA VAL A 355 -55.38 -11.88 21.52
C VAL A 355 -56.21 -10.92 22.38
N ALA A 356 -56.82 -11.40 23.47
CA ALA A 356 -57.59 -10.54 24.37
C ALA A 356 -56.68 -9.60 25.17
N SER A 357 -55.48 -10.05 25.55
CA SER A 357 -54.45 -9.24 26.20
C SER A 357 -54.01 -8.07 25.30
N ILE A 358 -53.73 -8.36 24.01
CA ILE A 358 -53.39 -7.33 23.01
C ILE A 358 -54.54 -6.31 22.86
N ALA A 359 -55.78 -6.80 22.69
CA ALA A 359 -56.95 -5.95 22.51
C ALA A 359 -57.25 -5.07 23.74
N SER A 360 -57.07 -5.61 24.95
CA SER A 360 -57.21 -4.88 26.20
C SER A 360 -56.20 -3.73 26.29
N LYS A 361 -54.92 -4.00 25.94
CA LYS A 361 -53.87 -2.97 25.95
C LYS A 361 -54.12 -1.89 24.91
N LEU A 362 -54.49 -2.26 23.69
CA LEU A 362 -54.89 -1.33 22.63
C LEU A 362 -56.10 -0.49 23.05
N THR A 363 -57.10 -1.08 23.70
CA THR A 363 -58.26 -0.33 24.20
C THR A 363 -57.82 0.70 25.22
N ARG A 364 -57.02 0.30 26.22
CA ARG A 364 -56.54 1.21 27.28
C ARG A 364 -55.75 2.37 26.70
N VAL A 365 -54.74 2.13 25.86
CA VAL A 365 -53.91 3.20 25.29
C VAL A 365 -54.67 4.14 24.36
N LEU A 366 -55.74 3.68 23.70
CA LEU A 366 -56.56 4.53 22.82
C LEU A 366 -57.58 5.37 23.61
N THR A 367 -58.13 4.86 24.73
CA THR A 367 -59.20 5.55 25.49
C THR A 367 -58.71 6.30 26.73
N ASP A 368 -57.59 5.89 27.33
CA ASP A 368 -57.01 6.50 28.53
C ASP A 368 -55.89 7.49 28.15
N SER A 369 -56.22 8.78 28.23
CA SER A 369 -55.27 9.85 27.91
C SER A 369 -54.13 9.98 28.91
N GLU A 370 -54.35 9.67 30.20
CA GLU A 370 -53.28 9.74 31.21
C GLU A 370 -52.27 8.62 30.99
N PHE A 371 -52.75 7.41 30.73
CA PHE A 371 -51.89 6.28 30.41
C PHE A 371 -51.08 6.55 29.14
N ARG A 372 -51.69 7.11 28.10
CA ARG A 372 -50.99 7.47 26.86
C ARG A 372 -49.90 8.53 27.08
N ILE A 373 -50.17 9.59 27.85
CA ILE A 373 -49.15 10.60 28.19
C ILE A 373 -48.00 9.95 28.96
N ARG A 374 -48.30 9.07 29.92
CA ARG A 374 -47.28 8.33 30.67
C ARG A 374 -46.41 7.46 29.76
N LEU A 375 -46.99 6.77 28.77
CA LEU A 375 -46.23 5.99 27.79
C LEU A 375 -45.29 6.86 26.95
N ILE A 376 -45.74 8.04 26.53
CA ILE A 376 -44.91 8.99 25.77
C ILE A 376 -43.75 9.50 26.63
N THR A 377 -44.04 9.97 27.85
CA THR A 377 -43.02 10.47 28.77
C THR A 377 -42.01 9.39 29.14
N HIS A 378 -42.48 8.18 29.45
CA HIS A 378 -41.63 7.03 29.72
C HIS A 378 -40.79 6.65 28.50
N GLY A 379 -41.40 6.53 27.32
CA GLY A 379 -40.69 6.15 26.10
C GLY A 379 -39.55 7.10 25.75
N LEU A 380 -39.77 8.41 25.86
CA LEU A 380 -38.72 9.41 25.63
C LEU A 380 -37.56 9.26 26.62
N HIS A 381 -37.83 9.10 27.92
CA HIS A 381 -36.80 8.87 28.93
C HIS A 381 -36.10 7.52 28.75
N GLN A 382 -36.86 6.46 28.44
CA GLN A 382 -36.32 5.12 28.22
C GLN A 382 -35.40 5.08 27.01
N ALA A 383 -35.74 5.79 25.93
CA ALA A 383 -34.89 5.87 24.74
C ALA A 383 -33.51 6.48 25.01
N GLU A 384 -33.37 7.35 26.01
CA GLU A 384 -32.08 7.95 26.41
C GLU A 384 -31.08 6.92 27.00
N HIS A 385 -31.57 5.77 27.46
CA HIS A 385 -30.70 4.68 27.95
C HIS A 385 -30.00 3.90 26.82
N PHE A 386 -30.40 4.10 25.56
CA PHE A 386 -29.86 3.39 24.41
C PHE A 386 -28.99 4.34 23.57
N SER A 387 -27.69 4.12 23.58
CA SER A 387 -26.73 4.97 22.88
C SER A 387 -25.66 4.14 22.20
N TRP A 388 -25.37 4.46 20.93
CA TRP A 388 -24.27 3.85 20.19
C TRP A 388 -22.93 4.06 20.89
N ASP A 389 -22.73 5.20 21.55
CA ASP A 389 -21.51 5.48 22.31
C ASP A 389 -21.37 4.57 23.54
N ASP A 390 -22.48 4.26 24.22
CA ASP A 390 -22.46 3.35 25.35
C ASP A 390 -22.20 1.90 24.89
N SER A 391 -22.88 1.48 23.82
CA SER A 391 -22.63 0.18 23.19
C SER A 391 -21.18 0.02 22.74
N ALA A 392 -20.61 1.05 22.13
CA ALA A 392 -19.21 1.06 21.70
C ALA A 392 -18.25 0.94 22.89
N ARG A 393 -18.46 1.71 23.98
CA ARG A 393 -17.62 1.62 25.19
C ARG A 393 -17.69 0.24 25.83
N ARG A 394 -18.88 -0.36 25.93
CA ARG A 394 -19.05 -1.73 26.43
C ARG A 394 -18.36 -2.76 25.54
N ALA A 395 -18.48 -2.61 24.23
CA ALA A 395 -17.80 -3.48 23.27
C ALA A 395 -16.28 -3.38 23.40
N ILE A 396 -15.71 -2.17 23.44
CA ILE A 396 -14.27 -1.94 23.62
C ILE A 396 -13.78 -2.57 24.94
N ALA A 397 -14.47 -2.31 26.05
CA ALA A 397 -14.10 -2.87 27.35
C ALA A 397 -14.13 -4.41 27.36
N ALA A 398 -15.08 -5.03 26.65
CA ALA A 398 -15.15 -6.47 26.50
C ALA A 398 -13.99 -7.02 25.65
N LEU A 399 -13.60 -6.33 24.58
CA LEU A 399 -12.44 -6.68 23.76
C LEU A 399 -11.13 -6.52 24.52
N GLU A 400 -10.99 -5.47 25.35
CA GLU A 400 -9.85 -5.28 26.27
C GLU A 400 -9.74 -6.43 27.28
N ALA A 401 -10.86 -6.81 27.90
CA ALA A 401 -10.90 -7.94 28.84
C ALA A 401 -10.52 -9.27 28.17
N LEU A 402 -10.98 -9.49 26.93
CA LEU A 402 -10.59 -10.64 26.14
C LEU A 402 -9.08 -10.67 25.87
N HIS A 403 -8.51 -9.56 25.38
CA HIS A 403 -7.08 -9.45 25.12
C HIS A 403 -6.25 -9.75 26.37
N ALA A 404 -6.61 -9.15 27.52
CA ALA A 404 -5.90 -9.36 28.78
C ALA A 404 -5.95 -10.83 29.28
N ARG A 405 -7.01 -11.58 28.94
CA ARG A 405 -7.14 -13.00 29.29
C ARG A 405 -6.28 -13.90 28.42
N GLU A 406 -6.24 -13.65 27.12
CA GLU A 406 -5.54 -14.48 26.14
C GLU A 406 -4.02 -14.19 26.09
N PHE A 407 -3.58 -12.99 26.47
CA PHE A 407 -2.15 -12.60 26.48
C PHE A 407 -1.37 -13.04 27.73
N LYS A 408 -1.92 -13.92 28.57
CA LYS A 408 -1.12 -14.57 29.63
C LYS A 408 -0.25 -15.67 29.00
N PRO A 409 1.09 -15.61 29.09
CA PRO A 409 1.92 -16.71 28.60
C PRO A 409 1.55 -17.96 29.38
N ALA A 410 0.93 -18.93 28.70
CA ALA A 410 0.83 -20.27 29.23
C ALA A 410 2.27 -20.74 29.45
N ALA A 411 2.63 -21.03 30.71
CA ALA A 411 3.87 -21.72 31.00
C ALA A 411 3.86 -23.02 30.19
N ILE A 412 4.70 -23.09 29.16
CA ILE A 412 4.87 -24.28 28.34
C ILE A 412 5.42 -25.34 29.29
N SER A 413 4.53 -26.20 29.79
CA SER A 413 4.93 -27.39 30.51
C SER A 413 5.59 -28.30 29.46
N PRO A 414 6.87 -28.71 29.63
CA PRO A 414 7.55 -29.54 28.66
C PRO A 414 6.99 -30.96 28.77
N GLN A 415 5.81 -31.18 28.18
CA GLN A 415 5.35 -32.53 27.89
C GLN A 415 6.01 -32.98 26.58
N SER A 416 6.48 -34.23 26.62
CA SER A 416 7.04 -35.07 25.57
C SER A 416 6.33 -34.94 24.21
N MET A 417 6.56 -33.84 23.49
CA MET A 417 6.21 -33.71 22.08
C MET A 417 7.36 -34.29 21.24
N PRO A 418 7.07 -35.00 20.13
CA PRO A 418 8.11 -35.44 19.21
C PRO A 418 8.85 -34.22 18.63
N ARG A 419 10.18 -34.33 18.47
CA ARG A 419 11.02 -33.28 17.85
C ARG A 419 10.54 -33.03 16.41
N PRO A 420 10.26 -31.79 15.98
CA PRO A 420 9.87 -31.50 14.60
C PRO A 420 10.98 -31.88 13.62
N LYS A 421 10.61 -32.25 12.40
CA LYS A 421 11.57 -32.56 11.34
C LYS A 421 12.02 -31.30 10.61
N LEU A 422 13.34 -31.08 10.53
CA LEU A 422 13.96 -29.87 9.99
C LEU A 422 14.87 -30.19 8.79
N ALA A 423 14.61 -29.53 7.67
CA ALA A 423 15.50 -29.50 6.50
C ALA A 423 16.53 -28.38 6.70
N TYR A 424 17.81 -28.75 6.81
CA TYR A 424 18.92 -27.81 7.02
C TYR A 424 19.67 -27.59 5.70
N VAL A 425 19.41 -26.46 5.04
CA VAL A 425 19.94 -26.13 3.71
C VAL A 425 21.18 -25.25 3.86
N SER A 426 22.37 -25.82 3.65
CA SER A 426 23.65 -25.11 3.84
C SER A 426 24.79 -25.78 3.08
N PRO A 427 25.81 -25.03 2.61
CA PRO A 427 27.10 -25.65 2.34
C PRO A 427 27.68 -26.22 3.64
N LEU A 428 28.47 -27.29 3.52
CA LEU A 428 29.18 -27.94 4.62
C LEU A 428 30.64 -28.19 4.22
N PRO A 429 31.56 -28.44 5.18
CA PRO A 429 32.95 -28.69 4.83
C PRO A 429 33.03 -29.91 3.90
N PRO A 430 33.99 -29.99 2.97
CA PRO A 430 35.20 -29.17 2.85
C PRO A 430 35.02 -27.88 2.01
N GLU A 431 33.78 -27.44 1.72
CA GLU A 431 33.57 -26.20 0.99
C GLU A 431 34.23 -25.02 1.70
N LYS A 432 34.96 -24.19 0.94
CA LYS A 432 35.77 -23.07 1.46
C LYS A 432 34.89 -21.84 1.73
N SER A 433 33.94 -21.98 2.64
CA SER A 433 33.03 -20.92 3.07
C SER A 433 33.01 -20.84 4.60
N GLY A 434 33.02 -19.64 5.18
CA GLY A 434 32.87 -19.50 6.64
C GLY A 434 31.54 -20.05 7.17
N ILE A 435 30.54 -20.18 6.29
CA ILE A 435 29.22 -20.75 6.60
C ILE A 435 29.30 -22.28 6.72
N SER A 436 30.24 -22.93 6.03
CA SER A 436 30.38 -24.38 6.09
C SER A 436 30.84 -24.84 7.47
N ASP A 437 31.88 -24.19 8.01
CA ASP A 437 32.37 -24.41 9.37
C ASP A 437 31.31 -24.02 10.42
N TYR A 438 30.66 -22.87 10.25
CA TYR A 438 29.54 -22.42 11.08
C TYR A 438 28.44 -23.48 11.22
N SER A 439 28.03 -24.07 10.10
CA SER A 439 26.98 -25.08 10.08
C SER A 439 27.40 -26.38 10.77
N ALA A 440 28.67 -26.78 10.62
CA ALA A 440 29.20 -27.95 11.33
C ALA A 440 29.22 -27.75 12.86
N GLU A 441 29.38 -26.50 13.33
CA GLU A 441 29.33 -26.15 14.76
C GLU A 441 27.89 -26.04 15.31
N LEU A 442 26.91 -25.59 14.50
CA LEU A 442 25.51 -25.44 14.93
C LEU A 442 24.74 -26.76 15.00
N LEU A 443 24.92 -27.63 13.99
CA LEU A 443 24.13 -28.86 13.80
C LEU A 443 24.03 -29.76 15.05
N PRO A 444 25.12 -30.06 15.79
CA PRO A 444 25.06 -30.90 16.98
C PRO A 444 24.12 -30.35 18.06
N GLU A 445 24.19 -29.06 18.35
CA GLU A 445 23.34 -28.43 19.37
C GLU A 445 21.90 -28.30 18.88
N LEU A 446 21.69 -27.94 17.60
CA LEU A 446 20.36 -27.79 17.02
C LEU A 446 19.57 -29.12 16.99
N SER A 447 20.27 -30.24 16.82
CA SER A 447 19.68 -31.59 16.83
C SER A 447 18.98 -31.94 18.15
N ARG A 448 19.21 -31.18 19.22
CA ARG A 448 18.52 -31.37 20.50
C ARG A 448 17.04 -31.01 20.42
N PHE A 449 16.68 -30.10 19.51
CA PHE A 449 15.31 -29.62 19.32
C PHE A 449 14.64 -30.26 18.09
N TYR A 450 15.42 -30.69 17.10
CA TYR A 450 14.90 -31.13 15.80
C TYR A 450 15.44 -32.51 15.36
N GLU A 451 14.65 -33.25 14.58
CA GLU A 451 15.15 -34.32 13.72
C GLU A 451 15.65 -33.70 12.41
N ILE A 452 16.96 -33.67 12.20
CA ILE A 452 17.58 -32.89 11.12
C ILE A 452 17.97 -33.79 9.94
N GLU A 453 17.58 -33.40 8.74
CA GLU A 453 18.20 -33.86 7.48
C GLU A 453 18.91 -32.69 6.81
N ILE A 454 20.15 -32.91 6.37
CA ILE A 454 20.98 -31.94 5.68
C ILE A 454 20.59 -31.92 4.20
N ILE A 455 20.42 -30.72 3.65
CA ILE A 455 20.12 -30.51 2.23
C ILE A 455 21.30 -29.77 1.59
N THR A 456 22.00 -30.44 0.68
CA THR A 456 23.12 -29.87 -0.07
C THR A 456 23.33 -30.60 -1.39
N ASP A 457 23.74 -29.87 -2.42
CA ASP A 457 24.09 -30.43 -3.74
C ASP A 457 25.60 -30.71 -3.89
N GLN A 458 26.38 -30.55 -2.82
CA GLN A 458 27.82 -30.81 -2.85
C GLN A 458 28.13 -32.32 -2.94
N GLU A 459 29.16 -32.68 -3.70
CA GLU A 459 29.56 -34.08 -3.90
C GLU A 459 30.06 -34.75 -2.61
N MET A 460 30.67 -33.98 -1.70
CA MET A 460 31.32 -34.50 -0.51
C MET A 460 31.03 -33.66 0.74
N VAL A 461 30.61 -34.31 1.82
CA VAL A 461 30.43 -33.69 3.15
C VAL A 461 31.46 -34.25 4.13
N GLN A 462 32.23 -33.38 4.76
CA GLN A 462 33.23 -33.67 5.77
C GLN A 462 32.98 -32.83 7.04
N PRO A 463 33.33 -33.33 8.23
CA PRO A 463 33.93 -34.65 8.49
C PRO A 463 32.89 -35.77 8.39
N ALA A 464 33.34 -37.04 8.33
CA ALA A 464 32.47 -38.20 8.12
C ALA A 464 31.33 -38.33 9.16
N TRP A 465 31.54 -37.83 10.39
CA TRP A 465 30.53 -37.87 11.45
C TRP A 465 29.24 -37.13 11.08
N LEU A 466 29.30 -36.04 10.29
CA LEU A 466 28.12 -35.31 9.86
C LEU A 466 27.14 -36.22 9.10
N ARG A 467 27.66 -37.03 8.17
CA ARG A 467 26.87 -37.99 7.39
C ARG A 467 26.40 -39.19 8.20
N SER A 468 27.11 -39.53 9.28
CA SER A 468 26.70 -40.60 10.19
C SER A 468 25.59 -40.17 11.15
N CYS A 469 25.56 -38.89 11.53
CA CYS A 469 24.57 -38.35 12.46
C CYS A 469 23.34 -37.77 11.76
N PHE A 470 23.49 -37.28 10.53
CA PHE A 470 22.43 -36.60 9.79
C PHE A 470 22.29 -37.17 8.38
N PRO A 471 21.10 -37.62 7.96
CA PRO A 471 20.83 -37.97 6.57
C PRO A 471 21.10 -36.77 5.65
N VAL A 472 21.73 -37.02 4.50
CA VAL A 472 22.01 -36.00 3.48
C VAL A 472 21.11 -36.23 2.27
N ARG A 473 20.44 -35.17 1.81
CA ARG A 473 19.57 -35.13 0.63
C ARG A 473 19.99 -33.98 -0.30
N THR A 474 19.54 -34.04 -1.54
CA THR A 474 19.77 -32.98 -2.54
C THR A 474 18.65 -31.93 -2.50
N SER A 475 18.89 -30.77 -3.09
CA SER A 475 17.88 -29.71 -3.25
C SER A 475 16.69 -30.19 -4.10
N ALA A 476 16.93 -31.00 -5.13
CA ALA A 476 15.89 -31.63 -5.95
C ALA A 476 15.00 -32.55 -5.12
N TRP A 477 15.58 -33.35 -4.22
CA TRP A 477 14.81 -34.22 -3.34
C TRP A 477 13.92 -33.40 -2.38
N LEU A 478 14.43 -32.29 -1.81
CA LEU A 478 13.62 -31.43 -0.95
C LEU A 478 12.42 -30.83 -1.71
N ARG A 479 12.62 -30.42 -2.96
CA ARG A 479 11.56 -29.87 -3.81
C ARG A 479 10.37 -30.83 -3.96
N GLU A 480 10.65 -32.13 -4.10
CA GLU A 480 9.63 -33.17 -4.26
C GLU A 480 9.03 -33.65 -2.92
N ASN A 481 9.74 -33.45 -1.81
CA ASN A 481 9.43 -34.04 -0.50
C ASN A 481 9.28 -33.00 0.62
N SER A 482 9.06 -31.73 0.27
CA SER A 482 8.96 -30.63 1.25
C SER A 482 7.87 -30.83 2.28
N HIS A 483 6.76 -31.48 1.91
CA HIS A 483 5.65 -31.83 2.78
C HIS A 483 6.00 -32.80 3.92
N HIS A 484 7.18 -33.46 3.87
CA HIS A 484 7.70 -34.29 4.97
C HIS A 484 8.35 -33.48 6.09
N TYR A 485 8.58 -32.18 5.91
CA TYR A 485 9.27 -31.34 6.88
C TYR A 485 8.30 -30.41 7.59
N ASP A 486 8.54 -30.25 8.89
CA ASP A 486 7.86 -29.25 9.70
C ASP A 486 8.54 -27.89 9.55
N ARG A 487 9.87 -27.87 9.37
CA ARG A 487 10.70 -26.68 9.30
C ARG A 487 11.74 -26.80 8.18
N VAL A 488 12.07 -25.66 7.57
CA VAL A 488 13.15 -25.50 6.60
C VAL A 488 13.97 -24.28 7.00
N LEU A 489 15.30 -24.44 7.08
CA LEU A 489 16.26 -23.42 7.46
C LEU A 489 17.33 -23.28 6.37
N TYR A 490 17.48 -22.08 5.81
CA TYR A 490 18.44 -21.76 4.75
C TYR A 490 19.59 -20.93 5.29
N HIS A 491 20.83 -21.24 4.90
CA HIS A 491 22.00 -20.40 5.20
C HIS A 491 22.53 -19.72 3.93
N PHE A 492 22.17 -18.45 3.75
CA PHE A 492 22.57 -17.64 2.60
C PHE A 492 23.83 -16.82 2.88
N GLY A 493 24.74 -16.80 1.90
CA GLY A 493 25.92 -15.95 1.86
C GLY A 493 26.26 -15.53 0.42
N ASN A 494 27.25 -14.67 0.26
CA ASN A 494 27.57 -14.04 -1.02
C ASN A 494 28.64 -14.80 -1.83
N SER A 495 28.43 -16.11 -2.01
CA SER A 495 29.35 -16.96 -2.79
C SER A 495 28.59 -17.97 -3.65
N HIS A 496 29.26 -18.52 -4.67
CA HIS A 496 28.66 -19.48 -5.59
C HIS A 496 28.17 -20.79 -4.90
N PHE A 497 28.63 -21.10 -3.68
CA PHE A 497 28.16 -22.27 -2.94
C PHE A 497 26.66 -22.20 -2.57
N HIS A 498 26.05 -21.02 -2.57
CA HIS A 498 24.64 -20.81 -2.20
C HIS A 498 23.70 -20.77 -3.41
N GLN A 499 24.23 -20.90 -4.63
CA GLN A 499 23.49 -20.67 -5.89
C GLN A 499 22.19 -21.48 -6.04
N HIS A 500 22.13 -22.71 -5.51
CA HIS A 500 20.96 -23.59 -5.62
C HIS A 500 19.80 -23.17 -4.69
N MET A 501 20.09 -22.37 -3.67
CA MET A 501 19.10 -21.94 -2.68
C MET A 501 18.13 -20.90 -3.25
N PHE A 502 18.55 -20.09 -4.22
CA PHE A 502 17.70 -19.05 -4.85
C PHE A 502 16.46 -19.68 -5.51
N ASP A 503 16.65 -20.72 -6.34
CA ASP A 503 15.53 -21.38 -7.01
C ASP A 503 14.71 -22.28 -6.07
N LEU A 504 15.33 -22.74 -4.97
CA LEU A 504 14.68 -23.62 -4.00
C LEU A 504 13.78 -22.84 -3.04
N LEU A 505 14.23 -21.69 -2.55
CA LEU A 505 13.49 -20.84 -1.60
C LEU A 505 12.16 -20.35 -2.21
N ALA A 506 12.17 -19.98 -3.50
CA ALA A 506 10.98 -19.54 -4.22
C ALA A 506 9.85 -20.61 -4.29
N ILE A 507 10.18 -21.89 -4.05
CA ILE A 507 9.24 -23.02 -4.16
C ILE A 507 9.00 -23.69 -2.81
N VAL A 508 10.02 -23.72 -1.95
CA VAL A 508 9.97 -24.26 -0.60
C VAL A 508 10.33 -23.13 0.37
N PRO A 509 9.36 -22.33 0.82
CA PRO A 509 9.62 -21.25 1.78
C PRO A 509 10.19 -21.78 3.09
N GLY A 510 11.13 -21.04 3.67
CA GLY A 510 11.74 -21.38 4.95
C GLY A 510 12.30 -20.17 5.68
N VAL A 511 12.87 -20.39 6.85
CA VAL A 511 13.59 -19.36 7.60
C VAL A 511 14.95 -19.16 6.93
N VAL A 512 15.33 -17.91 6.66
CA VAL A 512 16.63 -17.57 6.07
C VAL A 512 17.57 -17.01 7.12
N VAL A 513 18.72 -17.64 7.31
CA VAL A 513 19.87 -17.08 8.01
C VAL A 513 20.72 -16.36 6.98
N LEU A 514 20.68 -15.03 7.03
CA LEU A 514 21.39 -14.15 6.12
C LEU A 514 22.74 -13.76 6.73
N HIS A 515 23.80 -14.45 6.30
CA HIS A 515 25.17 -14.20 6.80
C HIS A 515 25.80 -12.94 6.20
N ASP A 516 25.49 -12.67 4.92
CA ASP A 516 25.94 -11.49 4.19
C ASP A 516 24.71 -10.70 3.73
N PHE A 517 24.63 -9.40 4.05
CA PHE A 517 23.51 -8.59 3.58
C PHE A 517 23.59 -8.37 2.05
N PHE A 518 24.78 -8.16 1.49
CA PHE A 518 24.93 -8.01 0.04
C PHE A 518 25.08 -9.39 -0.62
N LEU A 519 24.14 -9.77 -1.50
CA LEU A 519 24.15 -11.00 -2.30
C LEU A 519 24.45 -10.74 -3.79
N SER A 520 24.75 -9.50 -4.16
CA SER A 520 25.06 -9.08 -5.53
C SER A 520 26.17 -9.86 -6.23
N GLY A 521 27.15 -10.37 -5.47
CA GLY A 521 28.24 -11.18 -6.02
C GLY A 521 27.77 -12.54 -6.53
N VAL A 522 26.94 -13.24 -5.74
CA VAL A 522 26.33 -14.51 -6.16
C VAL A 522 25.24 -14.31 -7.22
N VAL A 523 24.48 -13.21 -7.17
CA VAL A 523 23.50 -12.86 -8.22
C VAL A 523 24.20 -12.61 -9.56
N HIS A 524 25.28 -11.82 -9.58
CA HIS A 524 26.10 -11.64 -10.77
C HIS A 524 26.69 -12.96 -11.27
N TRP A 525 27.16 -13.83 -10.36
CA TRP A 525 27.69 -15.14 -10.72
C TRP A 525 26.65 -16.04 -11.42
N LEU A 526 25.40 -16.07 -10.92
CA LEU A 526 24.29 -16.84 -11.51
C LEU A 526 24.01 -16.42 -12.96
N ASP A 527 24.09 -15.12 -13.23
CA ASP A 527 23.89 -14.56 -14.57
C ASP A 527 25.10 -14.81 -15.48
N HIS A 528 26.31 -14.47 -15.01
CA HIS A 528 27.55 -14.60 -15.79
C HIS A 528 27.85 -16.04 -16.21
N THR A 529 27.48 -17.02 -15.38
CA THR A 529 27.63 -18.45 -15.68
C THR A 529 26.54 -19.01 -16.60
N GLY A 530 25.51 -18.22 -16.92
CA GLY A 530 24.36 -18.63 -17.72
C GLY A 530 23.39 -19.56 -16.98
N ARG A 531 23.52 -19.71 -15.65
CA ARG A 531 22.61 -20.51 -14.84
C ARG A 531 21.23 -19.85 -14.74
N ARG A 532 21.18 -18.51 -14.67
CA ARG A 532 19.97 -17.71 -14.81
C ARG A 532 20.25 -16.46 -15.67
N PRO A 533 20.16 -16.57 -17.01
CA PRO A 533 20.43 -15.46 -17.91
C PRO A 533 19.50 -14.26 -17.68
N GLY A 534 20.06 -13.04 -17.60
CA GLY A 534 19.36 -11.79 -17.33
C GLY A 534 18.98 -11.56 -15.86
N TYR A 535 19.36 -12.48 -14.96
CA TYR A 535 18.91 -12.43 -13.57
C TYR A 535 19.48 -11.25 -12.80
N TRP A 536 20.73 -10.86 -13.05
CA TRP A 536 21.34 -9.74 -12.34
C TRP A 536 20.62 -8.42 -12.63
N THR A 537 20.31 -8.16 -13.90
CA THR A 537 19.51 -7.01 -14.36
C THR A 537 18.12 -7.00 -13.71
N GLN A 538 17.45 -8.15 -13.65
CA GLN A 538 16.14 -8.29 -13.01
C GLN A 538 16.21 -8.00 -11.50
N SER A 539 17.16 -8.59 -10.79
CA SER A 539 17.30 -8.40 -9.35
C SER A 539 17.74 -6.98 -8.98
N LEU A 540 18.55 -6.31 -9.81
CA LEU A 540 18.89 -4.90 -9.65
C LEU A 540 17.64 -4.02 -9.75
N TYR A 541 16.84 -4.22 -10.80
CA TYR A 541 15.58 -3.51 -10.99
C TYR A 541 14.61 -3.78 -9.84
N TYR A 542 14.40 -5.05 -9.49
CA TYR A 542 13.47 -5.44 -8.43
C TYR A 542 13.84 -4.84 -7.07
N SER A 543 15.15 -4.85 -6.75
CA SER A 543 15.65 -4.36 -5.46
C SER A 543 15.76 -2.84 -5.39
N HIS A 544 16.12 -2.16 -6.50
CA HIS A 544 16.64 -0.78 -6.48
C HIS A 544 16.07 0.15 -7.57
N GLY A 545 15.27 -0.38 -8.50
CA GLY A 545 14.61 0.39 -9.56
C GLY A 545 15.55 0.86 -10.70
N TYR A 546 15.04 1.80 -11.50
CA TYR A 546 15.72 2.31 -12.70
C TYR A 546 17.08 2.99 -12.46
N PRO A 547 17.34 3.75 -11.37
CA PRO A 547 18.64 4.38 -11.18
C PRO A 547 19.80 3.38 -11.09
N ALA A 548 19.60 2.25 -10.40
CA ALA A 548 20.60 1.19 -10.32
C ALA A 548 20.86 0.53 -11.67
N LEU A 549 19.80 0.37 -12.47
CA LEU A 549 19.88 -0.19 -13.81
C LEU A 549 20.60 0.75 -14.78
N GLU A 550 20.33 2.05 -14.70
CA GLU A 550 21.04 3.06 -15.49
C GLU A 550 22.54 3.09 -15.16
N GLN A 551 22.91 3.00 -13.87
CA GLN A 551 24.31 2.91 -13.45
C GLN A 551 24.98 1.64 -14.01
N HIS A 552 24.30 0.50 -13.97
CA HIS A 552 24.78 -0.77 -14.52
C HIS A 552 25.04 -0.67 -16.03
N ILE A 553 24.12 -0.06 -16.78
CA ILE A 553 24.16 -0.06 -18.26
C ILE A 553 25.06 1.06 -18.81
N LYS A 554 25.08 2.25 -18.18
CA LYS A 554 25.76 3.44 -18.71
C LYS A 554 27.08 3.79 -18.04
N GLY A 555 27.30 3.43 -16.78
CA GLY A 555 28.12 4.28 -15.89
C GLY A 555 29.24 3.64 -15.09
N ALA A 556 29.36 2.32 -14.98
CA ALA A 556 30.31 1.70 -14.06
C ALA A 556 30.96 0.42 -14.60
N SER A 557 32.20 0.14 -14.15
CA SER A 557 32.71 -1.24 -14.19
C SER A 557 31.77 -2.13 -13.36
N HIS A 558 31.48 -3.35 -13.82
CA HIS A 558 30.61 -4.30 -13.10
C HIS A 558 30.93 -4.41 -11.61
N GLU A 559 32.22 -4.31 -11.24
CA GLU A 559 32.67 -4.27 -9.86
C GLU A 559 31.96 -3.20 -9.01
N SER A 560 31.85 -1.96 -9.47
CA SER A 560 31.20 -0.88 -8.68
C SER A 560 29.74 -1.23 -8.39
N VAL A 561 28.98 -1.69 -9.39
CA VAL A 561 27.56 -2.01 -9.20
C VAL A 561 27.39 -3.18 -8.22
N ILE A 562 28.25 -4.19 -8.28
CA ILE A 562 28.28 -5.30 -7.32
C ILE A 562 28.58 -4.79 -5.89
N TRP A 563 29.42 -3.77 -5.75
CA TRP A 563 29.77 -3.18 -4.46
C TRP A 563 28.69 -2.24 -3.90
N ASP A 564 28.01 -1.51 -4.77
CA ASP A 564 27.07 -0.45 -4.41
C ASP A 564 25.68 -0.99 -4.04
N TYR A 565 25.25 -2.11 -4.66
CA TYR A 565 23.87 -2.61 -4.54
C TYR A 565 23.80 -4.02 -3.90
N PRO A 566 22.93 -4.24 -2.88
CA PRO A 566 22.80 -5.54 -2.21
C PRO A 566 22.22 -6.70 -3.03
N CYS A 567 21.22 -6.47 -3.88
CA CYS A 567 20.47 -7.49 -4.65
C CYS A 567 19.96 -8.69 -3.82
N ASN A 568 19.46 -8.46 -2.61
CA ASN A 568 18.97 -9.52 -1.73
C ASN A 568 17.43 -9.56 -1.62
N ARG A 569 16.70 -8.63 -2.26
CA ARG A 569 15.27 -8.40 -1.98
C ARG A 569 14.39 -9.61 -2.26
N GLU A 570 14.65 -10.33 -3.35
CA GLU A 570 13.93 -11.58 -3.67
C GLU A 570 14.06 -12.63 -2.56
N VAL A 571 15.27 -12.78 -1.99
CA VAL A 571 15.51 -13.72 -0.88
C VAL A 571 14.76 -13.30 0.38
N LEU A 572 14.69 -11.99 0.65
CA LEU A 572 13.96 -11.46 1.81
C LEU A 572 12.45 -11.66 1.66
N ASP A 573 11.91 -11.42 0.46
CA ASP A 573 10.47 -11.48 0.20
C ASP A 573 9.94 -12.93 0.13
N ASP A 574 10.78 -13.90 -0.27
CA ASP A 574 10.41 -15.32 -0.31
C ASP A 574 10.70 -16.06 1.01
N ALA A 575 11.40 -15.44 1.96
CA ALA A 575 11.65 -15.99 3.28
C ALA A 575 10.39 -15.95 4.16
N LEU A 576 10.18 -16.99 4.99
CA LEU A 576 9.15 -16.95 6.04
C LEU A 576 9.53 -16.00 7.19
N GLY A 577 10.84 -15.79 7.36
CA GLY A 577 11.43 -14.87 8.32
C GLY A 577 12.95 -14.91 8.23
N VAL A 578 13.61 -13.89 8.77
CA VAL A 578 15.04 -13.66 8.57
C VAL A 578 15.76 -13.64 9.91
N ILE A 579 16.90 -14.34 9.96
CA ILE A 579 17.85 -14.33 11.06
C ILE A 579 19.14 -13.68 10.55
N VAL A 580 19.67 -12.70 11.28
CA VAL A 580 20.96 -12.06 11.00
C VAL A 580 21.87 -12.14 12.23
N HIS A 581 23.16 -11.81 12.04
CA HIS A 581 24.17 -11.92 13.09
C HIS A 581 24.53 -10.62 13.80
N SER A 582 24.01 -9.49 13.35
CA SER A 582 24.33 -8.17 13.90
C SER A 582 23.21 -7.16 13.58
N ASP A 583 22.99 -6.21 14.50
CA ASP A 583 22.07 -5.09 14.32
C ASP A 583 22.44 -4.20 13.13
N TYR A 584 23.71 -4.23 12.68
CA TYR A 584 24.13 -3.52 11.47
C TYR A 584 23.37 -3.97 10.22
N SER A 585 23.08 -5.28 10.09
CA SER A 585 22.27 -5.78 8.96
C SER A 585 20.82 -5.27 9.04
N CYS A 586 20.26 -5.13 10.24
CA CYS A 586 18.96 -4.50 10.45
C CYS A 586 18.99 -3.01 10.06
N ARG A 587 20.08 -2.28 10.40
CA ARG A 587 20.26 -0.88 9.98
C ARG A 587 20.37 -0.74 8.46
N LEU A 588 21.09 -1.64 7.80
CA LEU A 588 21.17 -1.70 6.33
C LEU A 588 19.80 -1.99 5.70
N ALA A 589 19.04 -2.94 6.24
CA ALA A 589 17.67 -3.19 5.78
C ALA A 589 16.80 -1.93 5.87
N LYS A 590 16.89 -1.20 6.98
CA LYS A 590 16.14 0.04 7.19
C LYS A 590 16.53 1.15 6.21
N GLN A 591 17.83 1.25 5.92
CA GLN A 591 18.36 2.19 4.95
C GLN A 591 17.90 1.89 3.51
N TRP A 592 17.97 0.63 3.08
CA TRP A 592 17.70 0.23 1.70
C TRP A 592 16.22 0.02 1.40
N TYR A 593 15.45 -0.46 2.38
CA TYR A 593 14.10 -0.98 2.17
C TYR A 593 13.01 -0.25 2.97
N GLY A 594 13.39 0.73 3.79
CA GLY A 594 12.47 1.56 4.58
C GLY A 594 12.47 1.21 6.08
N ALA A 595 11.94 2.11 6.90
CA ALA A 595 12.10 2.09 8.36
C ALA A 595 11.65 0.79 9.06
N ASP A 596 10.67 0.09 8.49
CA ASP A 596 10.03 -1.09 9.09
C ASP A 596 10.59 -2.43 8.55
N ALA A 597 11.59 -2.41 7.66
CA ALA A 597 12.01 -3.58 6.88
C ALA A 597 12.60 -4.74 7.70
N ALA A 598 13.07 -4.49 8.93
CA ALA A 598 13.72 -5.47 9.80
C ALA A 598 13.07 -5.62 11.18
N ASP A 599 11.85 -5.13 11.37
CA ASP A 599 11.19 -5.16 12.69
C ASP A 599 10.77 -6.57 13.14
N ASP A 600 10.69 -7.52 12.21
CA ASP A 600 10.35 -8.93 12.45
C ASP A 600 11.55 -9.88 12.29
N TRP A 601 12.77 -9.34 12.21
CA TRP A 601 14.01 -10.13 12.08
C TRP A 601 14.55 -10.52 13.46
N ALA A 602 15.15 -11.70 13.55
CA ALA A 602 15.86 -12.12 14.76
C ALA A 602 17.37 -11.87 14.61
N VAL A 603 17.99 -11.26 15.63
CA VAL A 603 19.43 -11.04 15.68
C VAL A 603 20.05 -12.08 16.61
N ILE A 604 20.73 -13.08 16.04
CA ILE A 604 21.39 -14.15 16.80
C ILE A 604 22.90 -14.05 16.59
N PRO A 605 23.72 -13.90 17.65
CA PRO A 605 25.17 -13.74 17.51
C PRO A 605 25.82 -14.82 16.64
N LEU A 606 26.78 -14.43 15.78
CA LEU A 606 27.56 -15.37 14.98
C LEU A 606 28.32 -16.33 15.91
N LEU A 607 27.95 -17.61 15.89
CA LEU A 607 28.48 -18.58 16.84
C LEU A 607 29.97 -18.89 16.65
N ARG A 608 30.63 -19.26 17.74
CA ARG A 608 31.99 -19.81 17.80
C ARG A 608 32.11 -20.85 18.90
N SER A 609 32.55 -22.04 18.53
CA SER A 609 32.87 -23.11 19.46
C SER A 609 34.02 -22.68 20.39
N PRO A 610 33.82 -22.71 21.72
CA PRO A 610 34.85 -22.31 22.68
C PRO A 610 36.17 -23.07 22.50
N VAL A 611 37.28 -22.34 22.45
CA VAL A 611 38.61 -22.95 22.46
C VAL A 611 39.02 -23.27 23.90
N HIS A 612 39.39 -24.53 24.16
CA HIS A 612 39.90 -24.96 25.46
C HIS A 612 41.39 -25.28 25.37
N GLY A 613 42.21 -24.63 26.20
CA GLY A 613 43.60 -25.05 26.46
C GLY A 613 44.60 -24.86 25.32
N ALA A 614 44.54 -23.76 24.57
CA ALA A 614 45.52 -23.46 23.52
C ALA A 614 46.94 -23.28 24.11
N ASP A 615 47.87 -24.18 23.76
CA ASP A 615 49.28 -24.08 24.19
C ASP A 615 50.05 -23.09 23.30
N ARG A 616 50.10 -21.85 23.76
CA ARG A 616 50.86 -20.76 23.16
C ARG A 616 52.35 -21.09 22.94
N GLY A 617 52.97 -21.81 23.88
CA GLY A 617 54.37 -22.18 23.79
C GLY A 617 54.62 -23.18 22.68
N GLN A 618 53.72 -24.17 22.52
CA GLN A 618 53.78 -25.12 21.40
C GLN A 618 53.52 -24.44 20.06
N ALA A 619 52.48 -23.59 19.97
CA ALA A 619 52.17 -22.87 18.74
C ALA A 619 53.34 -22.00 18.26
N ARG A 620 54.02 -21.29 19.18
CA ARG A 620 55.24 -20.53 18.85
C ARG A 620 56.38 -21.41 18.35
N ARG A 621 56.59 -22.60 18.93
CA ARG A 621 57.60 -23.57 18.45
C ARG A 621 57.29 -24.07 17.04
N ASP A 622 56.04 -24.42 16.77
CA ASP A 622 55.61 -24.93 15.46
C ASP A 622 55.75 -23.86 14.36
N LEU A 623 55.42 -22.61 14.70
CA LEU A 623 55.56 -21.45 13.80
C LEU A 623 56.97 -20.87 13.75
N LYS A 624 57.92 -21.41 14.51
CA LYS A 624 59.31 -20.91 14.64
C LYS A 624 59.41 -19.45 15.10
N LEU A 625 58.50 -19.03 15.98
CA LEU A 625 58.50 -17.71 16.61
C LEU A 625 59.33 -17.74 17.92
N PRO A 626 60.13 -16.70 18.23
CA PRO A 626 60.87 -16.63 19.50
C PRO A 626 59.92 -16.67 20.70
N SER A 627 60.33 -17.34 21.77
CA SER A 627 59.48 -17.49 22.96
C SER A 627 59.23 -16.18 23.71
N ASP A 628 60.12 -15.19 23.56
CA ASP A 628 60.04 -13.85 24.13
C ASP A 628 59.55 -12.78 23.14
N ALA A 629 59.16 -13.16 21.91
CA ALA A 629 58.63 -12.23 20.93
C ALA A 629 57.27 -11.66 21.35
N PHE A 630 57.02 -10.41 20.97
CA PHE A 630 55.71 -9.78 21.03
C PHE A 630 55.08 -9.78 19.63
N VAL A 631 54.07 -10.63 19.42
CA VAL A 631 53.53 -10.94 18.10
C VAL A 631 52.20 -10.25 17.91
N VAL A 632 52.15 -9.30 16.98
CA VAL A 632 50.91 -8.62 16.57
C VAL A 632 50.41 -9.22 15.27
N CYS A 633 49.17 -9.70 15.24
CA CYS A 633 48.59 -10.33 14.08
C CYS A 633 47.42 -9.54 13.48
N SER A 634 47.30 -9.56 12.16
CA SER A 634 46.06 -9.24 11.43
C SER A 634 45.67 -10.46 10.61
N PHE A 635 44.43 -10.94 10.76
CA PHE A 635 43.96 -12.19 10.16
C PHE A 635 42.95 -11.96 9.04
N GLY A 636 43.05 -12.77 7.98
CA GLY A 636 42.16 -12.78 6.83
C GLY A 636 42.80 -12.20 5.57
N VAL A 637 42.09 -12.27 4.45
CA VAL A 637 42.58 -11.80 3.14
C VAL A 637 42.92 -10.30 3.18
N LEU A 638 44.10 -9.93 2.68
CA LEU A 638 44.62 -8.56 2.75
C LEU A 638 44.04 -7.70 1.62
N GLY A 639 42.81 -7.24 1.80
CA GLY A 639 42.13 -6.32 0.88
C GLY A 639 42.11 -4.86 1.33
N ARG A 640 41.70 -3.95 0.43
CA ARG A 640 41.52 -2.51 0.71
C ARG A 640 40.60 -2.26 1.91
N HIS A 641 39.53 -3.06 2.01
CA HIS A 641 38.55 -3.01 3.10
C HIS A 641 39.11 -3.40 4.47
N LYS A 642 40.30 -4.00 4.59
CA LYS A 642 40.92 -4.40 5.87
C LYS A 642 41.85 -3.36 6.47
N LEU A 643 42.09 -2.25 5.76
CA LEU A 643 42.96 -1.14 6.21
C LEU A 643 44.37 -1.58 6.70
N ASN A 644 44.90 -2.71 6.20
CA ASN A 644 46.23 -3.23 6.56
C ASN A 644 47.36 -2.21 6.34
N HIS A 645 47.23 -1.32 5.36
CA HIS A 645 48.17 -0.21 5.15
C HIS A 645 48.20 0.78 6.33
N ARG A 646 47.04 1.08 6.93
CA ARG A 646 46.94 1.93 8.14
C ARG A 646 47.60 1.25 9.34
N LEU A 647 47.40 -0.06 9.49
CA LEU A 647 48.09 -0.85 10.52
C LEU A 647 49.61 -0.81 10.32
N LEU A 648 50.09 -0.99 9.09
CA LEU A 648 51.52 -0.91 8.79
C LEU A 648 52.08 0.49 9.11
N GLU A 649 51.41 1.56 8.69
CA GLU A 649 51.81 2.95 8.97
C GLU A 649 51.85 3.23 10.47
N ALA A 650 50.81 2.86 11.22
CA ALA A 650 50.74 3.03 12.66
C ALA A 650 51.78 2.19 13.40
N TRP A 651 52.03 0.96 12.95
CA TRP A 651 53.09 0.12 13.49
C TRP A 651 54.46 0.80 13.36
N LEU A 652 54.81 1.25 12.15
CA LEU A 652 56.08 1.93 11.85
C LEU A 652 56.25 3.23 12.63
N ALA A 653 55.16 3.94 12.92
CA ALA A 653 55.16 5.15 13.73
C ALA A 653 55.15 4.88 15.26
N SER A 654 54.98 3.63 15.69
CA SER A 654 54.89 3.26 17.11
C SER A 654 56.26 2.84 17.70
N PRO A 655 56.40 2.82 19.04
CA PRO A 655 57.59 2.27 19.69
C PRO A 655 57.87 0.80 19.33
N LEU A 656 56.87 0.02 18.93
CA LEU A 656 57.00 -1.41 18.59
C LEU A 656 57.89 -1.62 17.37
N ALA A 657 57.90 -0.69 16.41
CA ALA A 657 58.80 -0.74 15.27
C ALA A 657 60.29 -0.56 15.66
N HIS A 658 60.59 -0.09 16.87
CA HIS A 658 61.97 0.11 17.34
C HIS A 658 62.46 -0.99 18.31
N ASP A 659 61.58 -1.90 18.75
CA ASP A 659 61.94 -3.04 19.60
C ASP A 659 62.12 -4.31 18.75
N ALA A 660 63.32 -4.90 18.78
CA ALA A 660 63.68 -6.08 17.99
C ALA A 660 62.84 -7.34 18.32
N ARG A 661 62.19 -7.39 19.49
CA ARG A 661 61.33 -8.51 19.92
C ARG A 661 59.92 -8.43 19.32
N CYS A 662 59.52 -7.28 18.79
CA CYS A 662 58.19 -7.07 18.24
C CYS A 662 58.11 -7.50 16.78
N GLN A 663 57.10 -8.33 16.46
CA GLN A 663 56.81 -8.81 15.10
C GLN A 663 55.38 -8.46 14.69
N LEU A 664 55.18 -8.10 13.42
CA LEU A 664 53.88 -7.86 12.81
C LEU A 664 53.62 -8.92 11.73
N ILE A 665 52.56 -9.70 11.87
CA ILE A 665 52.25 -10.81 10.97
C ILE A 665 50.85 -10.61 10.38
N PHE A 666 50.77 -10.49 9.06
CA PHE A 666 49.53 -10.56 8.32
C PHE A 666 49.27 -12.02 7.93
N VAL A 667 48.35 -12.66 8.63
CA VAL A 667 47.97 -14.07 8.47
C VAL A 667 46.83 -14.15 7.46
N GLY A 668 47.19 -14.28 6.18
CA GLY A 668 46.23 -14.36 5.08
C GLY A 668 46.86 -14.13 3.72
N GLU A 669 46.06 -14.37 2.68
CA GLU A 669 46.47 -14.19 1.30
C GLU A 669 46.52 -12.71 0.91
N ASN A 670 47.57 -12.32 0.20
CA ASN A 670 47.72 -10.94 -0.28
C ASN A 670 46.90 -10.75 -1.56
N HIS A 671 46.10 -9.68 -1.64
CA HIS A 671 45.29 -9.42 -2.82
C HIS A 671 46.18 -9.14 -4.05
N ASP A 672 45.89 -9.80 -5.19
CA ASP A 672 46.66 -9.72 -6.45
C ASP A 672 46.52 -8.40 -7.22
N GLY A 673 46.17 -7.31 -6.54
CA GLY A 673 45.95 -5.98 -7.12
C GLY A 673 46.89 -4.91 -6.57
N ASP A 674 46.72 -3.68 -7.05
CA ASP A 674 47.56 -2.53 -6.67
C ASP A 674 47.69 -2.35 -5.16
N TYR A 675 46.62 -2.62 -4.40
CA TYR A 675 46.63 -2.55 -2.95
C TYR A 675 47.66 -3.49 -2.31
N GLY A 676 47.63 -4.78 -2.68
CA GLY A 676 48.54 -5.79 -2.14
C GLY A 676 49.99 -5.57 -2.59
N ALA A 677 50.18 -5.13 -3.84
CA ALA A 677 51.49 -4.76 -4.37
C ALA A 677 52.08 -3.55 -3.61
N ASN A 678 51.27 -2.52 -3.35
CA ASN A 678 51.67 -1.34 -2.60
C ASN A 678 51.98 -1.66 -1.14
N LEU A 679 51.19 -2.53 -0.49
CA LEU A 679 51.45 -2.97 0.87
C LEU A 679 52.80 -3.72 0.96
N ALA A 680 53.04 -4.67 0.07
CA ALA A 680 54.30 -5.41 0.01
C ALA A 680 55.49 -4.48 -0.29
N ALA A 681 55.31 -3.49 -1.17
CA ALA A 681 56.34 -2.49 -1.45
C ALA A 681 56.62 -1.57 -0.24
N ALA A 682 55.60 -1.17 0.50
CA ALA A 682 55.74 -0.38 1.73
C ALA A 682 56.51 -1.15 2.80
N ILE A 683 56.23 -2.45 2.98
CA ILE A 683 56.98 -3.32 3.89
C ILE A 683 58.47 -3.37 3.49
N ARG A 684 58.77 -3.58 2.20
CA ARG A 684 60.17 -3.60 1.72
C ARG A 684 60.89 -2.27 1.95
N ARG A 685 60.22 -1.13 1.73
CA ARG A 685 60.79 0.21 1.95
C ARG A 685 61.01 0.56 3.42
N SER A 686 60.32 -0.09 4.35
CA SER A 686 60.39 0.22 5.78
C SER A 686 61.71 -0.16 6.46
N GLY A 687 62.54 -1.01 5.84
CA GLY A 687 63.74 -1.58 6.47
C GLY A 687 63.44 -2.61 7.58
N CYS A 688 62.16 -2.90 7.89
CA CYS A 688 61.73 -3.83 8.92
C CYS A 688 61.25 -5.20 8.37
N GLY A 689 61.64 -5.55 7.14
CA GLY A 689 61.13 -6.73 6.42
C GLY A 689 61.39 -8.09 7.10
N GLU A 690 62.39 -8.19 7.97
CA GLU A 690 62.65 -9.41 8.76
C GLU A 690 61.70 -9.59 9.95
N ARG A 691 60.90 -8.56 10.30
CA ARG A 691 59.94 -8.58 11.42
C ARG A 691 58.49 -8.37 11.00
N ILE A 692 58.26 -8.10 9.71
CA ILE A 692 56.93 -7.88 9.14
C ILE A 692 56.69 -8.92 8.05
N HIS A 693 55.75 -9.83 8.29
CA HIS A 693 55.52 -10.98 7.42
C HIS A 693 54.09 -11.01 6.88
N ILE A 694 53.93 -11.43 5.63
CA ILE A 694 52.64 -11.83 5.05
C ILE A 694 52.74 -13.33 4.79
N THR A 695 51.86 -14.13 5.39
CA THR A 695 51.98 -15.59 5.36
C THR A 695 51.56 -16.19 4.01
N GLY A 696 50.69 -15.51 3.27
CA GLY A 696 49.90 -16.13 2.21
C GLY A 696 48.76 -16.98 2.80
N TRP A 697 48.07 -17.73 1.94
CA TRP A 697 47.06 -18.69 2.39
C TRP A 697 47.71 -19.77 3.28
N VAL A 698 47.08 -20.07 4.42
CA VAL A 698 47.52 -21.11 5.37
C VAL A 698 46.36 -22.06 5.67
N ASP A 699 46.68 -23.31 6.00
CA ASP A 699 45.67 -24.29 6.41
C ASP A 699 45.06 -23.96 7.79
N ALA A 700 43.93 -24.61 8.12
CA ALA A 700 43.20 -24.35 9.36
C ALA A 700 44.01 -24.65 10.63
N ILE A 701 44.98 -25.57 10.57
CA ILE A 701 45.85 -25.91 11.70
C ILE A 701 46.82 -24.76 11.96
N THR A 702 47.50 -24.32 10.91
CA THR A 702 48.46 -23.21 10.94
C THR A 702 47.77 -21.91 11.34
N TYR A 703 46.55 -21.66 10.83
CA TYR A 703 45.74 -20.51 11.22
C TYR A 703 45.45 -20.50 12.74
N ARG A 704 45.02 -21.63 13.31
CA ARG A 704 44.80 -21.77 14.76
C ARG A 704 46.10 -21.63 15.57
N GLN A 705 47.22 -22.10 15.05
CA GLN A 705 48.53 -21.88 15.69
C GLN A 705 48.87 -20.38 15.76
N TYR A 706 48.59 -19.60 14.70
CA TYR A 706 48.82 -18.15 14.75
C TYR A 706 47.91 -17.45 15.75
N LEU A 707 46.63 -17.85 15.85
CA LEU A 707 45.72 -17.36 16.89
C LEU A 707 46.25 -17.68 18.30
N ALA A 708 46.72 -18.91 18.53
CA ALA A 708 47.30 -19.29 19.82
C ALA A 708 48.62 -18.58 20.14
N ALA A 709 49.41 -18.21 19.12
CA ALA A 709 50.74 -17.60 19.29
C ALA A 709 50.72 -16.08 19.53
N ALA A 710 49.71 -15.37 19.02
CA ALA A 710 49.60 -13.91 19.04
C ALA A 710 49.53 -13.31 20.47
N ASP A 711 50.06 -12.10 20.67
CA ASP A 711 49.89 -11.28 21.89
C ASP A 711 48.73 -10.29 21.75
N LEU A 712 48.52 -9.82 20.53
CA LEU A 712 47.61 -8.73 20.18
C LEU A 712 47.14 -8.96 18.75
N ALA A 713 45.85 -8.77 18.46
CA ALA A 713 45.39 -8.61 17.09
C ALA A 713 44.93 -7.20 16.78
N VAL A 714 45.01 -6.86 15.50
CA VAL A 714 44.41 -5.68 14.93
C VAL A 714 43.56 -6.09 13.75
N GLN A 715 42.26 -5.81 13.84
CA GLN A 715 41.25 -6.16 12.86
C GLN A 715 40.47 -4.91 12.49
N LEU A 716 40.96 -4.22 11.47
CA LEU A 716 40.35 -2.98 10.98
C LEU A 716 39.46 -3.25 9.78
N ARG A 717 38.46 -2.40 9.58
CA ARG A 717 37.55 -2.50 8.44
C ARG A 717 37.10 -1.15 7.92
N ALA A 718 36.80 -1.11 6.64
CA ALA A 718 36.07 -0.05 5.98
C ALA A 718 35.11 -0.69 4.97
N LEU A 719 34.06 0.03 4.59
CA LEU A 719 33.12 -0.41 3.55
C LEU A 719 32.45 -1.76 3.86
N SER A 720 32.08 -2.00 5.13
CA SER A 720 31.36 -3.23 5.49
C SER A 720 29.94 -3.25 4.91
N ARG A 721 29.56 -4.40 4.36
CA ARG A 721 28.34 -4.68 3.62
C ARG A 721 27.40 -5.63 4.37
N GLY A 722 27.43 -5.58 5.70
CA GLY A 722 26.57 -6.39 6.57
C GLY A 722 27.15 -7.75 6.96
N GLU A 723 28.32 -8.12 6.46
CA GLU A 723 29.01 -9.33 6.85
C GLU A 723 29.57 -9.26 8.28
N THR A 724 29.47 -10.35 9.04
CA THR A 724 30.06 -10.44 10.38
C THR A 724 31.47 -11.04 10.32
N SER A 725 32.45 -10.34 10.89
CA SER A 725 33.87 -10.74 10.79
C SER A 725 34.21 -11.91 11.71
N GLY A 726 34.23 -13.13 11.16
CA GLY A 726 34.65 -14.33 11.88
C GLY A 726 36.03 -14.22 12.53
N ALA A 727 37.00 -13.59 11.86
CA ALA A 727 38.37 -13.46 12.34
C ALA A 727 38.49 -12.65 13.66
N VAL A 728 37.60 -11.67 13.88
CA VAL A 728 37.57 -10.90 15.14
C VAL A 728 37.09 -11.79 16.28
N LEU A 729 36.02 -12.56 16.04
CA LEU A 729 35.49 -13.49 17.03
C LEU A 729 36.47 -14.63 17.30
N ASP A 730 37.25 -15.08 16.31
CA ASP A 730 38.32 -16.06 16.50
C ASP A 730 39.42 -15.51 17.45
N CYS A 731 39.78 -14.23 17.30
CA CYS A 731 40.73 -13.55 18.19
C CYS A 731 40.18 -13.48 19.63
N MET A 732 38.92 -13.05 19.78
CA MET A 732 38.25 -13.02 21.07
C MET A 732 38.16 -14.41 21.71
N ASN A 733 37.90 -15.45 20.91
CA ASN A 733 37.79 -16.84 21.35
C ASN A 733 39.13 -17.39 21.86
N HIS A 734 40.26 -16.87 21.41
CA HIS A 734 41.59 -17.23 21.93
C HIS A 734 42.04 -16.34 23.11
N GLY A 735 41.23 -15.36 23.50
CA GLY A 735 41.40 -14.62 24.76
C GLY A 735 42.58 -13.63 24.79
N PHE A 736 43.00 -13.10 23.63
CA PHE A 736 43.99 -12.02 23.56
C PHE A 736 43.35 -10.69 23.13
N ALA A 737 43.97 -9.57 23.51
CA ALA A 737 43.44 -8.24 23.21
C ALA A 737 43.33 -8.01 21.70
N THR A 738 42.25 -7.36 21.26
CA THR A 738 42.00 -7.09 19.84
C THR A 738 41.64 -5.63 19.66
N ILE A 739 42.31 -4.94 18.73
CA ILE A 739 41.98 -3.57 18.30
C ILE A 739 41.07 -3.66 17.07
N VAL A 740 39.97 -2.92 17.09
CA VAL A 740 39.02 -2.79 15.98
C VAL A 740 38.66 -1.32 15.77
N ASN A 741 37.99 -0.99 14.66
CA ASN A 741 37.28 0.29 14.51
C ASN A 741 35.78 0.04 14.39
N ALA A 742 34.97 1.03 14.78
CA ALA A 742 33.51 0.97 14.84
C ALA A 742 32.85 0.96 13.44
N ASN A 743 33.26 0.05 12.57
CA ASN A 743 32.75 -0.14 11.22
C ASN A 743 31.91 -1.42 11.12
N GLY A 744 30.72 -1.30 10.53
CA GLY A 744 29.82 -2.43 10.31
C GLY A 744 29.48 -3.21 11.59
N SER A 745 29.52 -4.55 11.53
CA SER A 745 29.18 -5.41 12.67
C SER A 745 30.14 -5.25 13.87
N MET A 746 31.35 -4.68 13.66
CA MET A 746 32.30 -4.49 14.76
C MET A 746 31.88 -3.38 15.70
N ALA A 747 31.09 -2.40 15.22
CA ALA A 747 30.53 -1.34 16.05
C ALA A 747 29.60 -1.88 17.15
N ASP A 748 29.02 -3.06 16.96
CA ASP A 748 28.10 -3.69 17.90
C ASP A 748 28.83 -4.55 18.97
N LEU A 749 30.17 -4.67 18.91
CA LEU A 749 30.94 -5.45 19.88
C LEU A 749 31.05 -4.73 21.25
N PRO A 750 31.07 -5.47 22.38
CA PRO A 750 31.23 -4.86 23.70
C PRO A 750 32.56 -4.10 23.83
N GLN A 751 32.51 -2.82 24.21
CA GLN A 751 33.69 -1.94 24.28
C GLN A 751 34.71 -2.39 25.34
N GLU A 752 34.29 -3.18 26.33
CA GLU A 752 35.17 -3.75 27.34
C GLU A 752 35.91 -5.02 26.87
N ALA A 753 35.50 -5.61 25.75
CA ALA A 753 36.07 -6.84 25.19
C ALA A 753 37.10 -6.57 24.07
N VAL A 754 37.07 -5.38 23.47
CA VAL A 754 37.97 -4.97 22.38
C VAL A 754 38.39 -3.50 22.56
N TRP A 755 39.54 -3.12 22.01
CA TRP A 755 39.87 -1.70 21.88
C TRP A 755 39.16 -1.15 20.63
N MET A 756 38.04 -0.45 20.84
CA MET A 756 37.23 0.12 19.76
C MET A 756 37.69 1.54 19.40
N LEU A 757 38.22 1.72 18.19
CA LEU A 757 38.46 3.02 17.58
C LEU A 757 37.15 3.56 16.98
N GLN A 758 37.08 4.88 16.77
CA GLN A 758 36.01 5.49 15.95
C GLN A 758 36.02 4.92 14.53
N ASP A 759 34.90 4.98 13.82
CA ASP A 759 34.81 4.46 12.44
C ASP A 759 35.87 5.10 11.54
N GLU A 760 35.88 6.44 11.50
CA GLU A 760 37.01 7.24 11.03
C GLU A 760 37.97 7.55 12.18
N PHE A 761 39.20 7.02 12.08
CA PHE A 761 40.23 7.21 13.08
C PHE A 761 41.54 7.70 12.45
N SER A 762 42.29 8.47 13.24
CA SER A 762 43.63 8.94 12.91
C SER A 762 44.70 7.87 13.17
N ASN A 763 45.81 7.93 12.43
CA ASN A 763 46.95 7.04 12.71
C ASN A 763 47.49 7.24 14.15
N ALA A 764 47.35 8.44 14.72
CA ALA A 764 47.77 8.72 16.09
C ALA A 764 46.97 7.92 17.14
N GLU A 765 45.66 7.74 16.94
CA GLU A 765 44.81 6.94 17.82
C GLU A 765 45.17 5.45 17.74
N LEU A 766 45.42 4.92 16.54
CA LEU A 766 45.87 3.54 16.38
C LEU A 766 47.27 3.31 16.99
N VAL A 767 48.20 4.26 16.82
CA VAL A 767 49.52 4.24 17.49
C VAL A 767 49.36 4.24 19.01
N HIS A 768 48.44 5.05 19.54
CA HIS A 768 48.17 5.10 20.97
C HIS A 768 47.65 3.75 21.49
N ALA A 769 46.69 3.13 20.80
CA ALA A 769 46.16 1.82 21.14
C ALA A 769 47.25 0.74 21.14
N LEU A 770 48.08 0.67 20.08
CA LEU A 770 49.22 -0.24 19.97
C LEU A 770 50.21 -0.05 21.12
N LYS A 771 50.61 1.20 21.40
CA LYS A 771 51.57 1.53 22.46
C LYS A 771 51.03 1.14 23.84
N THR A 772 49.77 1.43 24.12
CA THR A 772 49.15 1.16 25.42
C THR A 772 49.03 -0.35 25.65
N LEU A 773 48.51 -1.10 24.68
CA LEU A 773 48.36 -2.55 24.82
C LEU A 773 49.71 -3.28 24.85
N TRP A 774 50.74 -2.76 24.20
CA TRP A 774 52.10 -3.28 24.34
C TRP A 774 52.74 -2.97 25.69
N GLY A 775 52.53 -1.77 26.24
CA GLY A 775 53.16 -1.33 27.49
C GLY A 775 52.46 -1.77 28.77
N ASP A 776 51.19 -2.17 28.71
CA ASP A 776 50.39 -2.60 29.88
C ASP A 776 49.87 -4.04 29.72
N ASP A 777 50.67 -4.99 30.21
CA ASP A 777 50.34 -6.42 30.17
C ASP A 777 49.06 -6.77 30.93
N ARG A 778 48.81 -6.10 32.07
CA ARG A 778 47.64 -6.39 32.90
C ARG A 778 46.37 -5.98 32.16
N PHE A 779 46.37 -4.77 31.61
CA PHE A 779 45.22 -4.27 30.85
C PHE A 779 44.96 -5.11 29.59
N ARG A 780 46.02 -5.49 28.86
CA ARG A 780 45.93 -6.37 27.68
C ARG A 780 45.31 -7.73 28.03
N LEU A 781 45.77 -8.38 29.10
CA LEU A 781 45.24 -9.69 29.53
C LEU A 781 43.80 -9.59 30.02
N GLN A 782 43.44 -8.54 30.77
CA GLN A 782 42.07 -8.33 31.24
C GLN A 782 41.08 -8.11 30.08
N MET A 783 41.49 -7.38 29.04
CA MET A 783 40.67 -7.21 27.84
C MET A 783 40.46 -8.55 27.12
N GLY A 784 41.53 -9.33 26.95
CA GLY A 784 41.47 -10.66 26.34
C GLY A 784 40.56 -11.62 27.10
N GLU A 785 40.65 -11.65 28.44
CA GLU A 785 39.77 -12.46 29.29
C GLU A 785 38.30 -12.08 29.12
N LYS A 786 37.99 -10.78 29.13
CA LYS A 786 36.62 -10.30 28.85
C LYS A 786 36.14 -10.72 27.47
N ALA A 787 36.98 -10.58 26.44
CA ALA A 787 36.66 -11.03 25.09
C ALA A 787 36.30 -12.53 25.04
N HIS A 788 37.09 -13.38 25.71
CA HIS A 788 36.81 -14.81 25.77
C HIS A 788 35.50 -15.10 26.53
N GLN A 789 35.23 -14.40 27.62
CA GLN A 789 33.96 -14.53 28.36
C GLN A 789 32.74 -14.14 27.51
N VAL A 790 32.85 -13.13 26.63
CA VAL A 790 31.78 -12.80 25.67
C VAL A 790 31.53 -13.98 24.73
N ILE A 791 32.57 -14.65 24.24
CA ILE A 791 32.39 -15.84 23.38
C ILE A 791 31.68 -16.96 24.14
N LEU A 792 32.12 -17.28 25.36
CA LEU A 792 31.52 -18.34 26.18
C LEU A 792 30.03 -18.10 26.46
N THR A 793 29.66 -16.86 26.77
CA THR A 793 28.32 -16.51 27.24
C THR A 793 27.34 -16.11 26.15
N ARG A 794 27.81 -15.55 25.02
CA ARG A 794 26.94 -15.04 23.95
C ARG A 794 27.10 -15.73 22.60
N HIS A 795 28.30 -16.18 22.25
CA HIS A 795 28.58 -16.76 20.94
C HIS A 795 28.77 -18.28 20.95
N SER A 796 28.77 -18.94 22.12
CA SER A 796 28.91 -20.39 22.13
C SER A 796 27.73 -21.06 21.42
N PRO A 797 27.93 -22.19 20.71
CA PRO A 797 26.83 -22.88 20.01
C PRO A 797 25.64 -23.16 20.95
N ARG A 798 25.94 -23.45 22.22
CA ARG A 798 24.97 -23.67 23.28
C ARG A 798 24.11 -22.45 23.61
N ALA A 799 24.70 -21.25 23.64
CA ALA A 799 23.97 -20.01 23.93
C ALA A 799 23.13 -19.54 22.72
N CYS A 800 23.63 -19.78 21.49
CA CYS A 800 22.92 -19.39 20.28
C CYS A 800 21.75 -20.34 19.94
N VAL A 801 21.86 -21.65 20.23
CA VAL A 801 20.86 -22.63 19.78
C VAL A 801 19.46 -22.40 20.37
N GLU A 802 19.36 -21.95 21.62
CA GLU A 802 18.08 -21.67 22.28
C GLU A 802 17.36 -20.51 21.57
N GLN A 803 18.10 -19.45 21.25
CA GLN A 803 17.60 -18.32 20.45
C GLN A 803 17.20 -18.76 19.03
N TYR A 804 17.95 -19.68 18.43
CA TYR A 804 17.59 -20.26 17.13
C TYR A 804 16.26 -21.00 17.19
N HIS A 805 16.08 -21.85 18.20
CA HIS A 805 14.84 -22.59 18.38
C HIS A 805 13.65 -21.63 18.58
N GLU A 806 13.78 -20.66 19.48
CA GLU A 806 12.74 -19.64 19.72
C GLU A 806 12.39 -18.87 18.45
N ALA A 807 13.40 -18.35 17.73
CA ALA A 807 13.19 -17.59 16.50
C ALA A 807 12.52 -18.43 15.40
N ILE A 808 12.97 -19.66 15.17
CA ILE A 808 12.38 -20.55 14.15
C ILE A 808 10.91 -20.85 14.48
N GLU A 809 10.61 -21.21 15.73
CA GLU A 809 9.24 -21.55 16.12
C GLU A 809 8.30 -20.35 16.10
N GLU A 810 8.78 -19.17 16.52
CA GLU A 810 8.00 -17.94 16.47
C GLU A 810 7.68 -17.55 15.02
N ILE A 811 8.68 -17.60 14.12
CA ILE A 811 8.49 -17.33 12.69
C ILE A 811 7.45 -18.29 12.09
N TYR A 812 7.57 -19.59 12.33
CA TYR A 812 6.59 -20.57 11.80
C TYR A 812 5.21 -20.43 12.42
N SER A 813 5.10 -20.03 13.69
CA SER A 813 3.81 -19.73 14.32
C SER A 813 3.11 -18.57 13.60
N ARG A 814 3.83 -17.49 13.30
CA ARG A 814 3.29 -16.36 12.54
C ARG A 814 2.96 -16.74 11.09
N ALA A 815 3.84 -17.48 10.42
CA ALA A 815 3.67 -17.90 9.02
C ALA A 815 2.41 -18.76 8.81
N LYS A 816 2.02 -19.56 9.81
CA LYS A 816 0.78 -20.37 9.78
C LYS A 816 -0.51 -19.54 9.74
N ALA A 817 -0.47 -18.30 10.22
CA ALA A 817 -1.62 -17.40 10.16
C ALA A 817 -1.71 -16.62 8.84
N GLY A 818 -0.61 -16.50 8.10
CA GLY A 818 -0.52 -15.71 6.86
C GLY A 818 -0.56 -16.55 5.58
N HIS A 819 0.14 -16.04 4.55
CA HIS A 819 0.13 -16.59 3.19
C HIS A 819 0.52 -18.06 3.12
N PHE A 820 1.64 -18.43 3.77
CA PHE A 820 2.13 -19.81 3.80
C PHE A 820 1.11 -20.78 4.40
N GLY A 821 0.54 -20.44 5.57
CA GLY A 821 -0.50 -21.24 6.20
C GLY A 821 -1.74 -21.41 5.32
N ALA A 822 -2.18 -20.32 4.68
CA ALA A 822 -3.32 -20.34 3.76
C ALA A 822 -3.08 -21.28 2.57
N MET A 823 -1.92 -21.19 1.91
CA MET A 823 -1.56 -22.09 0.81
C MET A 823 -1.59 -23.56 1.24
N VAL A 824 -1.02 -23.88 2.40
CA VAL A 824 -0.99 -25.26 2.93
C VAL A 824 -2.40 -25.77 3.22
N GLN A 825 -3.28 -24.96 3.82
CA GLN A 825 -4.65 -25.38 4.13
C GLN A 825 -5.51 -25.52 2.87
N ILE A 826 -5.38 -24.59 1.92
CA ILE A 826 -6.11 -24.67 0.65
C ILE A 826 -5.67 -25.90 -0.15
N GLY A 827 -4.36 -26.20 -0.18
CA GLY A 827 -3.83 -27.39 -0.83
C GLY A 827 -4.31 -28.72 -0.24
N ARG A 828 -4.94 -28.70 0.96
CA ARG A 828 -5.58 -29.87 1.60
C ARG A 828 -7.07 -29.99 1.30
N LEU A 829 -7.69 -28.98 0.68
CA LEU A 829 -9.09 -29.07 0.27
C LEU A 829 -9.23 -30.15 -0.83
N PRO A 830 -10.35 -30.89 -0.87
CA PRO A 830 -10.59 -31.89 -1.92
C PRO A 830 -10.44 -31.30 -3.33
N HIS A 831 -9.62 -31.95 -4.18
CA HIS A 831 -9.30 -31.46 -5.52
C HIS A 831 -10.44 -31.71 -6.52
N THR A 832 -11.37 -30.76 -6.61
CA THR A 832 -12.44 -30.74 -7.63
C THR A 832 -12.71 -29.32 -8.11
N VAL A 833 -11.69 -28.64 -8.64
CA VAL A 833 -11.81 -27.26 -9.12
C VAL A 833 -11.13 -27.09 -10.48
N ASP A 834 -11.67 -26.20 -11.31
CA ASP A 834 -11.12 -25.86 -12.62
C ASP A 834 -9.91 -24.89 -12.53
N ASP A 835 -9.07 -24.88 -13.57
CA ASP A 835 -7.86 -24.04 -13.61
C ASP A 835 -8.17 -22.53 -13.50
N ALA A 836 -9.32 -22.07 -14.01
CA ALA A 836 -9.68 -20.66 -13.95
C ALA A 836 -10.00 -20.23 -12.50
N SER A 837 -10.67 -21.09 -11.73
CA SER A 837 -10.88 -20.88 -10.30
C SER A 837 -9.57 -20.86 -9.50
N ILE A 838 -8.58 -21.69 -9.87
CA ILE A 838 -7.23 -21.67 -9.25
C ILE A 838 -6.51 -20.37 -9.59
N GLN A 839 -6.55 -19.93 -10.86
CA GLN A 839 -5.95 -18.68 -11.29
C GLN A 839 -6.59 -17.47 -10.59
N ALA A 840 -7.92 -17.45 -10.46
CA ALA A 840 -8.64 -16.42 -9.74
C ALA A 840 -8.29 -16.40 -8.24
N LEU A 841 -8.15 -17.57 -7.61
CA LEU A 841 -7.67 -17.68 -6.24
C LEU A 841 -6.25 -17.14 -6.10
N ALA A 842 -5.33 -17.54 -6.99
CA ALA A 842 -3.94 -17.09 -6.96
C ALA A 842 -3.85 -15.56 -7.07
N LEU A 843 -4.63 -14.97 -8.00
CA LEU A 843 -4.73 -13.52 -8.16
C LEU A 843 -5.31 -12.86 -6.89
N GLY A 844 -6.37 -13.42 -6.31
CA GLY A 844 -6.96 -12.94 -5.06
C GLY A 844 -5.99 -13.01 -3.88
N MET A 845 -5.23 -14.10 -3.74
CA MET A 845 -4.23 -14.26 -2.69
C MET A 845 -3.08 -13.26 -2.84
N ALA A 846 -2.57 -13.06 -4.07
CA ALA A 846 -1.54 -12.06 -4.34
C ALA A 846 -2.02 -10.63 -3.99
N GLN A 847 -3.30 -10.33 -4.24
CA GLN A 847 -3.90 -9.03 -3.92
C GLN A 847 -4.16 -8.83 -2.43
N ASN A 848 -4.50 -9.91 -1.71
CA ASN A 848 -4.81 -9.85 -0.28
C ASN A 848 -3.56 -9.81 0.59
N LEU A 849 -2.51 -10.49 0.16
CA LEU A 849 -1.25 -10.65 0.89
C LEU A 849 -0.11 -10.21 -0.03
N PRO A 850 -0.06 -8.92 -0.43
CA PRO A 850 0.96 -8.43 -1.33
C PRO A 850 2.34 -8.60 -0.69
N LYS A 851 3.36 -8.90 -1.50
CA LYS A 851 4.75 -8.86 -1.04
C LYS A 851 5.04 -7.45 -0.51
N LYS A 852 5.82 -7.34 0.58
CA LYS A 852 6.26 -6.03 1.08
C LYS A 852 7.07 -5.39 -0.05
N ALA A 853 6.52 -4.41 -0.77
CA ALA A 853 7.19 -3.70 -1.86
C ALA A 853 7.18 -2.19 -1.57
N PRO A 854 8.15 -1.41 -2.08
CA PRO A 854 8.07 0.05 -2.01
C PRO A 854 6.77 0.53 -2.68
N ARG A 855 6.19 1.62 -2.18
CA ARG A 855 5.00 2.22 -2.80
C ARG A 855 5.33 2.61 -4.23
N GLN A 856 4.37 2.51 -5.13
CA GLN A 856 4.57 2.84 -6.54
C GLN A 856 3.92 4.19 -6.88
N LEU A 857 4.64 4.98 -7.67
CA LEU A 857 4.09 6.09 -8.44
C LEU A 857 3.90 5.60 -9.87
N LEU A 858 2.68 5.14 -10.15
CA LEU A 858 2.25 4.64 -11.45
C LEU A 858 1.96 5.83 -12.37
N VAL A 859 2.81 6.04 -13.39
CA VAL A 859 2.72 7.18 -14.32
C VAL A 859 2.20 6.69 -15.66
N ASP A 860 0.96 7.06 -16.00
CA ASP A 860 0.35 6.72 -17.28
C ASP A 860 1.00 7.48 -18.43
N ILE A 861 1.60 6.74 -19.36
CA ILE A 861 2.26 7.23 -20.56
C ILE A 861 1.72 6.56 -21.83
N SER A 862 0.46 6.12 -21.84
CA SER A 862 0.02 5.21 -22.91
C SER A 862 0.03 5.84 -24.31
N GLU A 863 -0.12 7.17 -24.48
CA GLU A 863 -0.11 7.79 -25.82
C GLU A 863 1.32 7.82 -26.37
N LEU A 864 2.29 8.03 -25.46
CA LEU A 864 3.71 7.99 -25.75
C LEU A 864 4.17 6.58 -26.18
N VAL A 865 3.57 5.53 -25.61
CA VAL A 865 3.85 4.13 -26.00
C VAL A 865 3.16 3.76 -27.31
N GLU A 866 1.89 4.13 -27.51
CA GLU A 866 1.12 3.70 -28.68
C GLU A 866 1.50 4.43 -29.98
N ARG A 867 1.55 5.78 -29.96
CA ARG A 867 1.55 6.57 -31.19
C ARG A 867 2.65 7.62 -31.27
N ASP A 868 3.14 8.10 -30.12
CA ASP A 868 4.06 9.23 -30.03
C ASP A 868 3.76 10.33 -31.08
N VAL A 869 2.56 10.92 -31.00
CA VAL A 869 2.04 11.88 -31.99
C VAL A 869 2.82 13.21 -32.06
N ARG A 870 3.88 13.34 -31.24
CA ARG A 870 4.76 14.52 -31.11
C ARG A 870 3.97 15.82 -30.97
N SER A 871 2.92 15.82 -30.15
CA SER A 871 2.20 17.05 -29.83
C SER A 871 2.87 17.80 -28.67
N GLY A 872 2.39 19.03 -28.40
CA GLY A 872 2.83 19.79 -27.23
C GLY A 872 2.64 19.03 -25.92
N ILE A 873 1.56 18.25 -25.79
CA ILE A 873 1.29 17.41 -24.62
C ILE A 873 2.37 16.34 -24.46
N GLN A 874 2.71 15.58 -25.52
CA GLN A 874 3.74 14.52 -25.43
C GLN A 874 5.14 15.07 -25.13
N ARG A 875 5.42 16.35 -25.43
CA ARG A 875 6.65 17.02 -24.97
C ARG A 875 6.63 17.25 -23.45
N VAL A 876 5.48 17.68 -22.91
CA VAL A 876 5.29 17.83 -21.45
C VAL A 876 5.44 16.48 -20.75
N VAL A 877 4.74 15.45 -21.24
CA VAL A 877 4.77 14.09 -20.67
C VAL A 877 6.21 13.56 -20.60
N ARG A 878 6.99 13.68 -21.69
CA ARG A 878 8.40 13.26 -21.71
C ARG A 878 9.27 14.01 -20.71
N SER A 879 9.11 15.33 -20.64
CA SER A 879 9.94 16.17 -19.78
C SER A 879 9.66 15.88 -18.29
N ILE A 880 8.39 15.71 -17.92
CA ILE A 880 8.01 15.31 -16.56
C ILE A 880 8.49 13.89 -16.27
N LEU A 881 8.27 12.93 -17.17
CA LEU A 881 8.73 11.54 -17.00
C LEU A 881 10.24 11.46 -16.76
N GLN A 882 11.03 12.20 -17.54
CA GLN A 882 12.49 12.28 -17.38
C GLN A 882 12.88 12.77 -15.98
N GLU A 883 12.26 13.85 -15.50
CA GLU A 883 12.56 14.41 -14.18
C GLU A 883 12.13 13.49 -13.03
N VAL A 884 10.97 12.83 -13.14
CA VAL A 884 10.49 11.91 -12.10
C VAL A 884 11.32 10.62 -12.06
N LEU A 885 11.79 10.10 -13.21
CA LEU A 885 12.68 8.93 -13.25
C LEU A 885 14.09 9.25 -12.71
N ALA A 886 14.62 10.43 -13.01
CA ALA A 886 15.94 10.86 -12.52
C ALA A 886 15.93 11.21 -11.03
N HIS A 887 14.79 11.72 -10.53
CA HIS A 887 14.63 12.18 -9.16
C HIS A 887 13.34 11.61 -8.53
N PRO A 888 13.29 10.28 -8.31
CA PRO A 888 12.10 9.65 -7.75
C PRO A 888 11.78 10.21 -6.35
N PRO A 889 10.49 10.44 -6.02
CA PRO A 889 10.11 10.92 -4.70
C PRO A 889 10.45 9.89 -3.61
N ALA A 890 10.85 10.36 -2.44
CA ALA A 890 11.25 9.50 -1.34
C ALA A 890 10.13 8.53 -0.94
N GLY A 891 10.48 7.25 -0.78
CA GLY A 891 9.54 6.18 -0.42
C GLY A 891 8.69 5.66 -1.58
N TYR A 892 8.86 6.16 -2.80
CA TYR A 892 8.17 5.70 -4.00
C TYR A 892 9.12 5.16 -5.06
N ARG A 893 8.75 4.04 -5.69
CA ARG A 893 9.32 3.57 -6.95
C ARG A 893 8.48 4.13 -8.10
N VAL A 894 9.12 4.79 -9.05
CA VAL A 894 8.45 5.39 -10.21
C VAL A 894 8.29 4.34 -11.29
N GLU A 895 7.06 4.16 -11.75
CA GLU A 895 6.67 3.09 -12.65
C GLU A 895 5.88 3.65 -13.83
N PRO A 896 6.52 3.85 -15.00
CA PRO A 896 5.80 4.17 -16.20
C PRO A 896 4.89 3.00 -16.61
N ILE A 897 3.63 3.27 -16.89
CA ILE A 897 2.63 2.26 -17.25
C ILE A 897 1.86 2.68 -18.50
N TYR A 898 1.26 1.71 -19.18
CA TYR A 898 0.41 1.96 -20.34
C TYR A 898 -0.75 0.99 -20.42
N ALA A 899 -1.86 1.41 -21.03
CA ALA A 899 -3.00 0.59 -21.40
C ALA A 899 -3.42 0.92 -22.83
N THR A 900 -4.25 0.05 -23.41
CA THR A 900 -4.95 0.33 -24.66
C THR A 900 -6.46 0.27 -24.40
N ALA A 901 -7.29 0.55 -25.41
CA ALA A 901 -8.74 0.41 -25.27
C ALA A 901 -9.18 -1.05 -25.02
N ASP A 902 -8.39 -2.04 -25.47
CA ASP A 902 -8.67 -3.47 -25.40
C ASP A 902 -7.80 -4.22 -24.37
N ARG A 903 -6.71 -3.62 -23.89
CA ARG A 903 -5.79 -4.22 -22.92
C ARG A 903 -5.70 -3.35 -21.67
N GLY A 904 -5.84 -3.98 -20.50
CA GLY A 904 -5.63 -3.33 -19.20
C GLY A 904 -4.19 -2.83 -19.01
N TYR A 905 -3.96 -2.09 -17.93
CA TYR A 905 -2.65 -1.49 -17.66
C TYR A 905 -1.54 -2.52 -17.46
N CYS A 906 -0.43 -2.30 -18.17
CA CYS A 906 0.83 -3.01 -18.06
C CYS A 906 1.96 -2.05 -17.69
N TYR A 907 3.01 -2.58 -17.08
CA TYR A 907 4.27 -1.84 -16.94
C TYR A 907 4.86 -1.52 -18.32
N ALA A 908 5.38 -0.31 -18.48
CA ALA A 908 6.03 0.15 -19.72
C ALA A 908 7.55 -0.07 -19.67
N HIS A 909 7.99 -1.24 -19.20
CA HIS A 909 9.42 -1.50 -18.97
C HIS A 909 10.23 -1.38 -20.27
N GLN A 910 9.76 -1.98 -21.36
CA GLN A 910 10.46 -1.93 -22.63
C GLN A 910 10.58 -0.50 -23.19
N PHE A 911 9.52 0.29 -23.06
CA PHE A 911 9.56 1.70 -23.43
C PHE A 911 10.56 2.46 -22.58
N THR A 912 10.52 2.27 -21.26
CA THR A 912 11.35 3.00 -20.30
C THR A 912 12.84 2.72 -20.51
N LEU A 913 13.21 1.47 -20.78
CA LEU A 913 14.60 1.11 -21.11
C LEU A 913 15.09 1.84 -22.36
N ARG A 914 14.29 1.86 -23.44
CA ARG A 914 14.62 2.62 -24.65
C ARG A 914 14.69 4.12 -24.39
N PHE A 915 13.76 4.64 -23.57
CA PHE A 915 13.70 6.05 -23.18
C PHE A 915 14.96 6.47 -22.40
N LEU A 916 15.44 5.59 -21.53
CA LEU A 916 16.71 5.75 -20.82
C LEU A 916 17.93 5.32 -21.65
N ALA A 917 17.83 5.13 -22.97
CA ALA A 917 18.94 4.70 -23.83
C ALA A 917 19.66 3.42 -23.36
N CYS A 918 18.91 2.47 -22.79
CA CYS A 918 19.38 1.15 -22.36
C CYS A 918 19.05 0.11 -23.43
N SER A 919 20.03 -0.70 -23.86
CA SER A 919 19.91 -1.60 -25.02
C SER A 919 19.39 -3.01 -24.71
N GLU A 920 19.26 -3.39 -23.44
CA GLU A 920 18.88 -4.75 -23.03
C GLU A 920 17.36 -4.90 -22.85
N THR A 921 16.73 -5.85 -23.54
CA THR A 921 15.30 -6.19 -23.36
C THR A 921 15.15 -7.39 -22.42
N ILE A 922 15.36 -7.18 -21.12
CA ILE A 922 15.30 -8.24 -20.10
C ILE A 922 14.01 -8.17 -19.25
N LEU A 923 13.38 -7.00 -19.16
CA LEU A 923 12.13 -6.79 -18.42
C LEU A 923 10.92 -6.92 -19.35
N ALA A 924 9.91 -7.67 -18.91
CA ALA A 924 8.64 -7.85 -19.64
C ALA A 924 7.60 -6.81 -19.23
N ASP A 925 6.69 -6.45 -20.15
CA ASP A 925 5.57 -5.55 -19.87
C ASP A 925 4.39 -6.36 -19.28
N ASP A 926 4.54 -6.78 -18.03
CA ASP A 926 3.54 -7.54 -17.27
C ASP A 926 2.36 -6.64 -16.83
N LEU A 927 1.25 -7.26 -16.40
CA LEU A 927 0.12 -6.52 -15.81
C LEU A 927 0.57 -5.73 -14.58
N VAL A 928 0.02 -4.53 -14.41
CA VAL A 928 0.35 -3.70 -13.25
C VAL A 928 -0.16 -4.36 -11.98
N GLU A 929 0.76 -4.60 -11.06
CA GLU A 929 0.45 -4.92 -9.67
C GLU A 929 0.37 -3.63 -8.86
N PHE A 930 -0.56 -3.56 -7.92
CA PHE A 930 -0.77 -2.37 -7.11
C PHE A 930 -1.28 -2.73 -5.72
N GLN A 931 -0.91 -1.91 -4.75
CA GLN A 931 -1.26 -2.04 -3.36
C GLN A 931 -1.77 -0.71 -2.78
N SER A 932 -2.40 -0.80 -1.62
CA SER A 932 -2.87 0.39 -0.91
C SER A 932 -1.71 1.34 -0.58
N GLY A 933 -1.90 2.64 -0.82
CA GLY A 933 -0.86 3.66 -0.61
C GLY A 933 -0.07 4.02 -1.88
N ASP A 934 -0.22 3.25 -2.96
CA ASP A 934 0.29 3.63 -4.28
C ASP A 934 -0.47 4.84 -4.83
N LEU A 935 0.13 5.49 -5.82
CA LEU A 935 -0.44 6.64 -6.52
C LEU A 935 -0.48 6.35 -8.03
N PHE A 936 -1.65 6.56 -8.62
CA PHE A 936 -1.85 6.57 -10.07
C PHE A 936 -1.93 8.02 -10.56
N LEU A 937 -1.04 8.38 -11.48
CA LEU A 937 -0.99 9.66 -12.16
C LEU A 937 -1.29 9.45 -13.64
N GLY A 938 -2.51 9.80 -14.05
CA GLY A 938 -2.91 9.94 -15.44
C GLY A 938 -2.22 11.15 -16.07
N LEU A 939 -0.96 11.00 -16.47
CA LEU A 939 -0.14 12.10 -16.99
C LEU A 939 -0.48 12.40 -18.46
N ASP A 940 -0.75 11.38 -19.26
CA ASP A 940 -1.13 11.54 -20.67
C ASP A 940 -2.62 11.89 -20.86
N LEU A 941 -2.97 12.48 -22.02
CA LEU A 941 -4.36 12.79 -22.37
C LEU A 941 -4.92 11.76 -23.35
N GLN A 942 -5.73 10.83 -22.83
CA GLN A 942 -6.30 9.73 -23.62
C GLN A 942 -7.78 9.46 -23.35
N PRO A 943 -8.69 10.20 -24.00
CA PRO A 943 -10.11 10.07 -23.75
C PRO A 943 -10.67 8.64 -23.88
N GLN A 944 -10.23 7.90 -24.91
CA GLN A 944 -10.73 6.56 -25.21
C GLN A 944 -10.23 5.50 -24.22
N VAL A 945 -8.93 5.52 -23.88
CA VAL A 945 -8.33 4.57 -22.93
C VAL A 945 -8.91 4.78 -21.54
N VAL A 946 -8.96 6.03 -21.08
CA VAL A 946 -9.53 6.36 -19.76
C VAL A 946 -10.99 5.93 -19.65
N GLN A 947 -11.78 6.11 -20.71
CA GLN A 947 -13.15 5.63 -20.71
C GLN A 947 -13.24 4.10 -20.68
N ALA A 948 -12.42 3.40 -21.48
CA ALA A 948 -12.40 1.94 -21.51
C ALA A 948 -11.93 1.32 -20.18
N GLN A 949 -11.04 2.00 -19.45
CA GLN A 949 -10.44 1.52 -18.21
C GLN A 949 -11.15 2.05 -16.94
N GLN A 950 -12.37 2.58 -17.04
CA GLN A 950 -13.14 3.12 -15.90
C GLN A 950 -13.24 2.12 -14.72
N VAL A 951 -13.50 0.84 -15.01
CA VAL A 951 -13.58 -0.23 -14.00
C VAL A 951 -12.24 -0.44 -13.30
N PHE A 952 -11.12 -0.34 -14.03
CA PHE A 952 -9.79 -0.46 -13.44
C PHE A 952 -9.51 0.67 -12.44
N TYR A 953 -9.86 1.93 -12.76
CA TYR A 953 -9.71 3.03 -11.80
C TYR A 953 -10.58 2.86 -10.56
N GLN A 954 -11.77 2.28 -10.69
CA GLN A 954 -12.60 1.92 -9.54
C GLN A 954 -11.91 0.86 -8.67
N GLN A 955 -11.28 -0.15 -9.28
CA GLN A 955 -10.52 -1.17 -8.54
C GLN A 955 -9.33 -0.56 -7.79
N LEU A 956 -8.57 0.35 -8.42
CA LEU A 956 -7.49 1.11 -7.78
C LEU A 956 -8.02 1.84 -6.53
N ARG A 957 -9.09 2.62 -6.68
CA ARG A 957 -9.69 3.39 -5.56
C ARG A 957 -10.21 2.48 -4.44
N ASN A 958 -10.86 1.38 -4.78
CA ASN A 958 -11.36 0.41 -3.79
C ASN A 958 -10.21 -0.16 -2.94
N ARG A 959 -9.04 -0.40 -3.54
CA ARG A 959 -7.82 -0.84 -2.83
C ARG A 959 -7.06 0.28 -2.12
N GLY A 960 -7.54 1.52 -2.18
CA GLY A 960 -6.92 2.67 -1.53
C GLY A 960 -5.73 3.25 -2.30
N VAL A 961 -5.62 2.98 -3.60
CA VAL A 961 -4.70 3.69 -4.51
C VAL A 961 -5.28 5.07 -4.80
N GLN A 962 -4.44 6.10 -4.74
CA GLN A 962 -4.88 7.45 -5.07
C GLN A 962 -4.83 7.66 -6.58
N VAL A 963 -5.98 7.84 -7.21
CA VAL A 963 -6.09 8.12 -8.65
C VAL A 963 -6.21 9.63 -8.85
N GLN A 964 -5.32 10.20 -9.67
CA GLN A 964 -5.35 11.59 -10.12
C GLN A 964 -5.01 11.71 -11.60
N PHE A 965 -5.59 12.69 -12.28
CA PHE A 965 -5.34 12.96 -13.70
C PHE A 965 -4.80 14.38 -13.89
N VAL A 966 -3.91 14.55 -14.87
CA VAL A 966 -3.51 15.88 -15.34
C VAL A 966 -4.53 16.37 -16.37
N VAL A 967 -5.09 17.55 -16.12
CA VAL A 967 -6.05 18.19 -17.02
C VAL A 967 -5.35 19.33 -17.76
N TYR A 968 -5.16 19.14 -19.06
CA TYR A 968 -4.47 20.09 -19.91
C TYR A 968 -5.37 21.27 -20.29
N ASP A 969 -6.61 21.00 -20.68
CA ASP A 969 -7.61 22.03 -20.98
C ASP A 969 -9.04 21.45 -21.08
N LEU A 970 -10.04 22.34 -21.13
CA LEU A 970 -11.45 22.00 -21.38
C LEU A 970 -11.94 22.51 -22.75
N LEU A 971 -11.02 22.84 -23.67
CA LEU A 971 -11.34 23.56 -24.90
C LEU A 971 -12.29 22.82 -25.84
N PRO A 972 -12.26 21.48 -25.99
CA PRO A 972 -13.25 20.77 -26.80
C PRO A 972 -14.70 20.98 -26.33
N ILE A 973 -14.89 21.32 -25.04
CA ILE A 973 -16.21 21.60 -24.44
C ILE A 973 -16.54 23.10 -24.52
N LEU A 974 -15.54 23.96 -24.26
CA LEU A 974 -15.75 25.41 -24.22
C LEU A 974 -15.82 26.04 -25.62
N LEU A 975 -15.17 25.45 -26.62
CA LEU A 975 -15.10 25.94 -28.00
C LEU A 975 -15.40 24.81 -29.01
N PRO A 976 -16.57 24.16 -28.97
CA PRO A 976 -16.84 22.94 -29.73
C PRO A 976 -16.74 23.14 -31.26
N THR A 977 -17.02 24.35 -31.76
CA THR A 977 -16.92 24.69 -33.18
C THR A 977 -15.48 24.80 -33.70
N ALA A 978 -14.49 24.86 -32.80
CA ALA A 978 -13.07 24.90 -33.15
C ALA A 978 -12.42 23.51 -33.25
N PHE A 979 -13.16 22.44 -32.95
CA PHE A 979 -12.70 21.06 -32.99
C PHE A 979 -13.54 20.21 -33.96
N PHE A 980 -13.03 19.04 -34.33
CA PHE A 980 -13.72 18.10 -35.21
C PHE A 980 -14.98 17.52 -34.55
N ALA A 981 -15.92 17.03 -35.36
CA ALA A 981 -17.14 16.37 -34.88
C ALA A 981 -16.81 15.25 -33.88
N ASP A 982 -17.58 15.15 -32.79
CA ASP A 982 -17.40 14.23 -31.65
C ASP A 982 -16.30 14.56 -30.62
N ALA A 983 -15.44 15.57 -30.84
CA ALA A 983 -14.42 15.95 -29.87
C ALA A 983 -15.01 16.37 -28.51
N GLU A 984 -16.13 17.12 -28.52
CA GLU A 984 -16.86 17.53 -27.32
C GLU A 984 -17.35 16.31 -26.53
N ASN A 985 -18.04 15.37 -27.19
CA ASN A 985 -18.62 14.18 -26.56
C ASN A 985 -17.54 13.28 -25.94
N ALA A 986 -16.41 13.11 -26.64
CA ALA A 986 -15.28 12.34 -26.15
C ALA A 986 -14.66 13.00 -24.91
N HIS A 987 -14.45 14.33 -24.93
CA HIS A 987 -13.86 15.07 -23.81
C HIS A 987 -14.79 15.12 -22.59
N GLN A 988 -16.10 15.26 -22.80
CA GLN A 988 -17.10 15.18 -21.72
C GLN A 988 -17.10 13.78 -21.08
N SER A 989 -17.04 12.73 -21.87
CA SER A 989 -17.01 11.34 -21.37
C SER A 989 -15.75 11.08 -20.55
N TRP A 990 -14.60 11.57 -21.02
CA TRP A 990 -13.34 11.54 -20.29
C TRP A 990 -13.41 12.29 -18.96
N LEU A 991 -13.91 13.54 -18.95
CA LEU A 991 -14.03 14.33 -17.72
C LEU A 991 -14.96 13.69 -16.68
N ARG A 992 -16.00 12.98 -17.10
CA ARG A 992 -16.87 12.23 -16.18
C ARG A 992 -16.10 11.15 -15.42
N VAL A 993 -15.22 10.41 -16.10
CA VAL A 993 -14.35 9.40 -15.45
C VAL A 993 -13.31 10.07 -14.56
N VAL A 994 -12.68 11.15 -15.02
CA VAL A 994 -11.74 11.95 -14.20
C VAL A 994 -12.43 12.44 -12.92
N ALA A 995 -13.69 12.89 -13.02
CA ALA A 995 -14.45 13.37 -11.89
C ALA A 995 -14.67 12.29 -10.81
N GLU A 996 -14.77 11.00 -11.16
CA GLU A 996 -14.90 9.93 -10.15
C GLU A 996 -13.68 9.77 -9.23
N SER A 997 -12.55 10.40 -9.59
CA SER A 997 -11.30 10.33 -8.84
C SER A 997 -11.27 11.24 -7.62
N LYS A 998 -10.21 11.13 -6.80
CA LYS A 998 -10.01 11.97 -5.61
C LYS A 998 -9.74 13.43 -5.98
N GLY A 999 -9.16 13.66 -7.15
CA GLY A 999 -8.84 14.98 -7.65
C GLY A 999 -8.22 14.97 -9.04
N ALA A 1000 -7.96 16.17 -9.53
CA ALA A 1000 -7.24 16.42 -10.77
C ALA A 1000 -6.26 17.58 -10.57
N ILE A 1001 -5.17 17.55 -11.35
CA ILE A 1001 -4.16 18.59 -11.36
C ILE A 1001 -4.18 19.28 -12.72
N CYS A 1002 -4.42 20.58 -12.74
CA CYS A 1002 -4.46 21.35 -13.98
C CYS A 1002 -3.09 21.96 -14.30
N ILE A 1003 -2.77 22.14 -15.58
CA ILE A 1003 -1.51 22.78 -16.01
C ILE A 1003 -1.51 24.31 -15.86
N SER A 1004 -2.61 24.88 -15.35
CA SER A 1004 -2.77 26.29 -15.02
C SER A 1004 -3.91 26.48 -14.02
N LYS A 1005 -3.90 27.61 -13.32
CA LYS A 1005 -5.00 28.03 -12.47
C LYS A 1005 -6.26 28.34 -13.30
N ALA A 1006 -6.12 28.90 -14.50
CA ALA A 1006 -7.22 29.15 -15.41
C ALA A 1006 -7.99 27.86 -15.73
N VAL A 1007 -7.28 26.79 -16.11
CA VAL A 1007 -7.90 25.48 -16.37
C VAL A 1007 -8.49 24.87 -15.09
N ALA A 1008 -7.86 25.08 -13.93
CA ALA A 1008 -8.43 24.66 -12.65
C ALA A 1008 -9.75 25.37 -12.33
N ASP A 1009 -9.86 26.66 -12.64
CA ASP A 1009 -11.09 27.44 -12.43
C ASP A 1009 -12.18 27.04 -13.44
N GLU A 1010 -11.84 26.74 -14.69
CA GLU A 1010 -12.74 26.15 -15.69
C GLU A 1010 -13.27 24.78 -15.25
N LEU A 1011 -12.41 23.91 -14.72
CA LEU A 1011 -12.80 22.59 -14.22
C LEU A 1011 -13.72 22.68 -13.01
N LYS A 1012 -13.49 23.63 -12.10
CA LYS A 1012 -14.40 23.89 -10.95
C LYS A 1012 -15.80 24.23 -11.42
N GLU A 1013 -15.89 25.09 -12.44
CA GLU A 1013 -17.17 25.51 -13.00
C GLU A 1013 -17.88 24.33 -13.66
N TRP A 1014 -17.18 23.58 -14.51
CA TRP A 1014 -17.75 22.40 -15.15
C TRP A 1014 -18.26 21.35 -14.14
N LEU A 1015 -17.51 21.08 -13.07
CA LEU A 1015 -17.90 20.14 -12.02
C LEU A 1015 -19.12 20.58 -11.22
N ARG A 1016 -19.35 21.90 -11.08
CA ARG A 1016 -20.54 22.43 -10.39
C ARG A 1016 -21.81 22.07 -11.16
N GLU A 1017 -21.74 22.06 -12.48
CA GLU A 1017 -22.87 21.82 -13.38
C GLU A 1017 -23.03 20.34 -13.76
N ASN A 1018 -21.91 19.61 -13.92
CA ASN A 1018 -21.88 18.28 -14.53
C ASN A 1018 -21.28 17.18 -13.62
N GLY A 1019 -20.77 17.54 -12.44
CA GLY A 1019 -20.08 16.61 -11.56
C GLY A 1019 -21.00 15.55 -10.96
N PRO A 1020 -20.48 14.34 -10.67
CA PRO A 1020 -21.28 13.30 -10.01
C PRO A 1020 -21.63 13.71 -8.58
N THR A 1021 -22.79 13.24 -8.10
CA THR A 1021 -23.18 13.40 -6.69
C THR A 1021 -22.18 12.62 -5.83
N ARG A 1022 -21.42 13.32 -5.00
CA ARG A 1022 -20.34 12.74 -4.18
C ARG A 1022 -20.54 13.05 -2.70
N GLN A 1023 -20.15 12.10 -1.85
CA GLN A 1023 -20.12 12.33 -0.39
C GLN A 1023 -18.80 12.99 0.07
N GLY A 1024 -17.70 12.88 -0.69
CA GLY A 1024 -16.39 13.47 -0.39
C GLY A 1024 -16.01 14.68 -1.26
N LYS A 1025 -14.93 15.41 -0.92
CA LYS A 1025 -14.45 16.59 -1.68
C LYS A 1025 -13.56 16.17 -2.86
N PHE A 1026 -13.82 16.71 -4.07
CA PHE A 1026 -12.89 16.64 -5.20
C PHE A 1026 -11.79 17.68 -5.02
N LYS A 1027 -10.51 17.27 -5.00
CA LYS A 1027 -9.39 18.20 -4.91
C LYS A 1027 -8.95 18.66 -6.29
N ILE A 1028 -8.84 19.96 -6.49
CA ILE A 1028 -8.33 20.55 -7.73
C ILE A 1028 -7.06 21.31 -7.41
N GLY A 1029 -5.94 20.77 -7.87
CA GLY A 1029 -4.63 21.41 -7.82
C GLY A 1029 -4.25 21.99 -9.16
N TRP A 1030 -3.14 22.73 -9.21
CA TRP A 1030 -2.54 23.19 -10.45
C TRP A 1030 -1.03 23.36 -10.30
N PHE A 1031 -0.32 23.31 -11.42
CA PHE A 1031 1.11 23.60 -11.52
C PHE A 1031 1.38 24.30 -12.86
N HIS A 1032 2.52 24.97 -12.99
CA HIS A 1032 2.93 25.62 -14.24
C HIS A 1032 3.96 24.76 -14.98
N LEU A 1033 3.88 24.73 -16.31
CA LEU A 1033 4.82 23.95 -17.13
C LEU A 1033 6.20 24.62 -17.18
N GLY A 1034 7.24 23.79 -17.21
CA GLY A 1034 8.62 24.22 -17.47
C GLY A 1034 8.86 24.52 -18.96
N ALA A 1035 10.02 25.10 -19.27
CA ALA A 1035 10.35 25.44 -20.66
C ALA A 1035 11.84 25.33 -21.02
N ASP A 1036 12.73 24.96 -20.12
CA ASP A 1036 14.17 24.83 -20.43
C ASP A 1036 14.40 23.72 -21.47
N MET A 1037 14.85 24.13 -22.65
CA MET A 1037 15.05 23.28 -23.84
C MET A 1037 16.42 22.57 -23.84
N GLU A 1038 17.27 22.77 -22.82
CA GLU A 1038 18.63 22.20 -22.76
C GLU A 1038 18.66 20.64 -22.72
N ASN A 1039 17.51 19.97 -22.60
CA ASN A 1039 17.38 18.51 -22.54
C ASN A 1039 16.79 17.83 -23.80
N SER A 1040 16.50 18.55 -24.90
CA SER A 1040 16.09 17.90 -26.15
C SER A 1040 17.31 17.35 -26.90
N SER A 1041 17.48 16.02 -26.93
CA SER A 1041 18.49 15.37 -27.78
C SER A 1041 18.40 15.88 -29.22
N PRO A 1042 19.52 16.21 -29.88
CA PRO A 1042 19.50 16.80 -31.22
C PRO A 1042 18.73 15.92 -32.21
N THR A 1043 17.66 16.44 -32.81
CA THR A 1043 16.72 15.59 -33.55
C THR A 1043 17.11 15.44 -35.02
N LYS A 1044 17.49 16.53 -35.70
CA LYS A 1044 17.80 16.55 -37.15
C LYS A 1044 18.83 17.60 -37.60
N GLY A 1045 19.41 18.39 -36.68
CA GLY A 1045 20.30 19.50 -37.05
C GLY A 1045 19.58 20.67 -37.74
N ILE A 1046 20.35 21.66 -38.25
CA ILE A 1046 19.84 22.84 -38.95
C ILE A 1046 20.09 22.68 -40.47
N PRO A 1047 19.05 22.72 -41.33
CA PRO A 1047 19.22 22.62 -42.79
C PRO A 1047 20.08 23.75 -43.38
N GLU A 1048 20.81 23.50 -44.48
CA GLU A 1048 21.64 24.54 -45.14
C GLU A 1048 20.82 25.77 -45.59
N GLU A 1049 19.58 25.55 -46.03
CA GLU A 1049 18.63 26.60 -46.45
C GLU A 1049 18.12 27.47 -45.28
N ALA A 1050 18.28 27.01 -44.04
CA ALA A 1050 17.81 27.73 -42.85
C ALA A 1050 18.53 29.08 -42.68
N HIS A 1051 19.80 29.18 -43.07
CA HIS A 1051 20.58 30.41 -42.89
C HIS A 1051 20.05 31.57 -43.73
N ALA A 1052 19.61 31.28 -44.96
CA ALA A 1052 18.99 32.25 -45.85
C ALA A 1052 17.64 32.73 -45.30
N CYS A 1053 16.81 31.80 -44.80
CA CYS A 1053 15.53 32.13 -44.17
C CYS A 1053 15.73 33.01 -42.93
N LEU A 1054 16.63 32.62 -42.01
CA LEU A 1054 16.92 33.39 -40.79
C LEU A 1054 17.42 34.81 -41.08
N THR A 1055 18.21 34.98 -42.15
CA THR A 1055 18.65 36.33 -42.60
C THR A 1055 17.44 37.17 -43.04
N GLN A 1056 16.55 36.60 -43.87
CA GLN A 1056 15.32 37.30 -44.31
C GLN A 1056 14.38 37.64 -43.15
N LEU A 1057 14.34 36.81 -42.11
CA LEU A 1057 13.60 37.10 -40.88
C LEU A 1057 14.21 38.28 -40.11
N ALA A 1058 15.54 38.40 -40.09
CA ALA A 1058 16.23 39.47 -39.39
C ALA A 1058 16.23 40.82 -40.15
N ASP A 1059 16.02 40.81 -41.47
CA ASP A 1059 16.08 42.02 -42.32
C ASP A 1059 15.01 43.08 -42.02
N ARG A 1060 13.89 42.68 -41.39
CA ARG A 1060 12.78 43.57 -41.03
C ARG A 1060 12.01 43.02 -39.83
N PRO A 1061 11.12 43.80 -39.19
CA PRO A 1061 10.35 43.31 -38.05
C PRO A 1061 9.57 42.04 -38.37
N SER A 1062 9.90 40.95 -37.68
CA SER A 1062 9.31 39.62 -37.89
C SER A 1062 8.42 39.21 -36.72
N PHE A 1063 7.18 38.82 -37.04
CA PHE A 1063 6.19 38.39 -36.08
C PHE A 1063 5.98 36.88 -36.16
N LEU A 1064 6.29 36.19 -35.07
CA LEU A 1064 6.33 34.75 -34.98
C LEU A 1064 5.06 34.20 -34.34
N MET A 1065 4.46 33.18 -34.92
CA MET A 1065 3.43 32.33 -34.33
C MET A 1065 3.97 30.90 -34.24
N VAL A 1066 3.84 30.26 -33.08
CA VAL A 1066 4.33 28.89 -32.84
C VAL A 1066 3.19 27.97 -32.40
N GLY A 1067 3.05 26.84 -33.09
CA GLY A 1067 2.14 25.74 -32.76
C GLY A 1067 1.38 25.19 -33.96
N THR A 1068 0.72 24.05 -33.77
CA THR A 1068 -0.16 23.43 -34.79
C THR A 1068 -1.17 24.42 -35.35
N ILE A 1069 -1.33 24.44 -36.67
CA ILE A 1069 -2.28 25.33 -37.35
C ILE A 1069 -3.69 24.76 -37.21
N GLU A 1070 -4.52 25.42 -36.41
CA GLU A 1070 -5.90 24.98 -36.08
C GLU A 1070 -6.82 26.19 -35.82
N PRO A 1071 -8.17 26.03 -35.89
CA PRO A 1071 -9.12 27.15 -35.90
C PRO A 1071 -9.03 28.09 -34.70
N ARG A 1072 -8.92 27.51 -33.48
CA ARG A 1072 -8.85 28.30 -32.22
C ARG A 1072 -7.63 29.21 -32.14
N LYS A 1073 -6.54 28.90 -32.85
CA LYS A 1073 -5.28 29.66 -32.80
C LYS A 1073 -5.27 30.88 -33.72
N LYS A 1074 -6.33 31.06 -34.51
CA LYS A 1074 -6.57 32.26 -35.34
C LYS A 1074 -5.43 32.64 -36.28
N HIS A 1075 -4.72 31.65 -36.83
CA HIS A 1075 -3.77 31.87 -37.93
C HIS A 1075 -4.44 32.54 -39.15
N ALA A 1076 -5.71 32.24 -39.41
CA ALA A 1076 -6.49 32.92 -40.45
C ALA A 1076 -6.71 34.41 -40.18
N GLN A 1077 -6.97 34.80 -38.92
CA GLN A 1077 -7.09 36.21 -38.51
C GLN A 1077 -5.73 36.90 -38.65
N ALA A 1078 -4.65 36.25 -38.22
CA ALA A 1078 -3.29 36.78 -38.35
C ALA A 1078 -2.91 37.00 -39.81
N LEU A 1079 -3.14 36.04 -40.70
CA LEU A 1079 -2.89 36.22 -42.13
C LEU A 1079 -3.67 37.41 -42.70
N ALA A 1080 -4.97 37.50 -42.42
CA ALA A 1080 -5.80 38.61 -42.89
C ALA A 1080 -5.36 39.98 -42.31
N ALA A 1081 -4.93 40.02 -41.05
CA ALA A 1081 -4.40 41.22 -40.42
C ALA A 1081 -3.09 41.67 -41.10
N PHE A 1082 -2.22 40.72 -41.46
CA PHE A 1082 -0.98 41.04 -42.16
C PHE A 1082 -1.19 41.43 -43.62
N GLU A 1083 -2.20 40.89 -44.30
CA GLU A 1083 -2.65 41.38 -45.61
C GLU A 1083 -3.06 42.85 -45.54
N GLU A 1084 -3.80 43.24 -44.50
CA GLU A 1084 -4.15 44.65 -44.27
C GLU A 1084 -2.89 45.50 -44.04
N LEU A 1085 -1.98 45.05 -43.17
CA LEU A 1085 -0.72 45.76 -42.89
C LEU A 1085 0.14 45.94 -44.15
N TRP A 1086 0.29 44.91 -44.97
CA TRP A 1086 1.00 44.97 -46.24
C TRP A 1086 0.32 45.91 -47.23
N SER A 1087 -1.02 45.91 -47.30
CA SER A 1087 -1.77 46.84 -48.16
C SER A 1087 -1.60 48.31 -47.75
N GLN A 1088 -1.37 48.56 -46.45
CA GLN A 1088 -1.08 49.86 -45.86
C GLN A 1088 0.41 50.24 -45.92
N GLY A 1089 1.24 49.45 -46.60
CA GLY A 1089 2.67 49.73 -46.81
C GLY A 1089 3.57 49.43 -45.62
N GLN A 1090 3.11 48.65 -44.63
CA GLN A 1090 3.97 48.19 -43.54
C GLN A 1090 4.94 47.10 -44.03
N ASP A 1091 6.22 47.25 -43.72
CA ASP A 1091 7.26 46.27 -44.08
C ASP A 1091 7.56 45.34 -42.91
N VAL A 1092 6.75 44.30 -42.76
CA VAL A 1092 6.82 43.33 -41.66
C VAL A 1092 6.67 41.91 -42.18
N ASN A 1093 7.29 40.94 -41.50
CA ASN A 1093 7.12 39.53 -41.81
C ASN A 1093 6.09 38.86 -40.89
N LEU A 1094 5.32 37.92 -41.42
CA LEU A 1094 4.56 36.93 -40.65
C LEU A 1094 5.24 35.57 -40.78
N VAL A 1095 5.63 34.99 -39.65
CA VAL A 1095 6.29 33.69 -39.56
C VAL A 1095 5.41 32.74 -38.77
N ILE A 1096 5.02 31.62 -39.38
CA ILE A 1096 4.25 30.57 -38.73
C ILE A 1096 5.13 29.33 -38.63
N VAL A 1097 5.33 28.82 -37.41
CA VAL A 1097 6.04 27.56 -37.18
C VAL A 1097 5.08 26.55 -36.60
N GLY A 1098 4.89 25.44 -37.32
CA GLY A 1098 4.01 24.36 -36.86
C GLY A 1098 3.49 23.50 -38.00
N LYS A 1099 3.02 22.29 -37.67
CA LYS A 1099 2.40 21.38 -38.63
C LYS A 1099 0.95 21.78 -38.95
N GLN A 1100 0.45 21.35 -40.10
CA GLN A 1100 -0.99 21.41 -40.40
C GLN A 1100 -1.79 20.64 -39.33
N GLY A 1101 -2.81 21.28 -38.76
CA GLY A 1101 -3.78 20.66 -37.84
C GLY A 1101 -5.07 20.24 -38.55
N TRP A 1102 -6.20 20.40 -37.85
CA TRP A 1102 -7.54 20.03 -38.35
C TRP A 1102 -8.33 21.25 -38.84
N MET A 1103 -9.29 21.06 -39.75
CA MET A 1103 -10.25 22.08 -40.21
C MET A 1103 -9.60 23.36 -40.76
N VAL A 1104 -8.43 23.24 -41.37
CA VAL A 1104 -7.64 24.37 -41.88
C VAL A 1104 -7.22 24.19 -43.34
N GLU A 1105 -7.79 23.22 -44.06
CA GLU A 1105 -7.42 22.88 -45.43
C GLU A 1105 -7.43 24.11 -46.35
N ALA A 1106 -8.49 24.91 -46.27
CA ALA A 1106 -8.62 26.16 -47.03
C ALA A 1106 -7.57 27.23 -46.63
N LEU A 1107 -7.20 27.29 -45.35
CA LEU A 1107 -6.15 28.20 -44.88
C LEU A 1107 -4.77 27.76 -45.36
N ILE A 1108 -4.48 26.46 -45.31
CA ILE A 1108 -3.21 25.91 -45.80
C ILE A 1108 -3.04 26.17 -47.30
N GLU A 1109 -4.10 25.96 -48.08
CA GLU A 1109 -4.09 26.25 -49.52
C GLU A 1109 -3.86 27.74 -49.78
N ARG A 1110 -4.50 28.61 -49.00
CA ARG A 1110 -4.28 30.06 -49.07
C ARG A 1110 -2.85 30.47 -48.67
N LEU A 1111 -2.26 29.88 -47.64
CA LEU A 1111 -0.88 30.15 -47.22
C LEU A 1111 0.12 29.81 -48.34
N LYS A 1112 -0.01 28.62 -48.94
CA LYS A 1112 0.90 28.13 -49.99
C LYS A 1112 0.79 28.92 -51.29
N THR A 1113 -0.39 29.45 -51.61
CA THR A 1113 -0.65 30.20 -52.86
C THR A 1113 -0.55 31.72 -52.71
N HIS A 1114 -0.26 32.22 -51.50
CA HIS A 1114 -0.23 33.64 -51.21
C HIS A 1114 0.93 34.36 -51.95
N ALA A 1115 0.69 35.56 -52.47
CA ALA A 1115 1.68 36.32 -53.25
C ALA A 1115 2.96 36.70 -52.47
N GLU A 1116 2.85 36.76 -51.14
CA GLU A 1116 3.92 37.07 -50.19
C GLU A 1116 4.64 35.83 -49.63
N PHE A 1117 4.22 34.63 -50.01
CA PHE A 1117 4.85 33.39 -49.55
C PHE A 1117 6.34 33.35 -49.98
N HIS A 1118 7.23 33.01 -49.05
CA HIS A 1118 8.70 33.09 -49.17
C HIS A 1118 9.27 34.51 -49.39
N LYS A 1119 8.49 35.58 -49.20
CA LYS A 1119 8.95 36.98 -49.26
C LYS A 1119 8.77 37.70 -47.92
N ARG A 1120 7.53 37.75 -47.46
CA ARG A 1120 7.09 38.36 -46.18
C ARG A 1120 6.20 37.42 -45.36
N LEU A 1121 5.76 36.31 -45.94
CA LEU A 1121 5.02 35.24 -45.29
C LEU A 1121 5.87 33.96 -45.31
N PHE A 1122 6.15 33.42 -44.13
CA PHE A 1122 6.92 32.20 -43.95
C PHE A 1122 6.10 31.19 -43.18
N TRP A 1123 5.98 29.97 -43.71
CA TRP A 1123 5.45 28.83 -42.96
C TRP A 1123 6.52 27.74 -42.90
N LEU A 1124 7.03 27.50 -41.70
CA LEU A 1124 8.09 26.55 -41.41
C LEU A 1124 7.48 25.31 -40.75
N GLU A 1125 7.28 24.26 -41.55
CA GLU A 1125 6.67 23.02 -41.11
C GLU A 1125 7.72 22.03 -40.58
N CYS A 1126 7.43 21.40 -39.44
CA CYS A 1126 8.23 20.31 -38.85
C CYS A 1126 9.73 20.61 -38.70
N ILE A 1127 10.07 21.87 -38.40
CA ILE A 1127 11.46 22.25 -38.11
C ILE A 1127 11.93 21.63 -36.78
N SER A 1128 13.24 21.40 -36.67
CA SER A 1128 13.86 20.89 -35.46
C SER A 1128 13.84 21.94 -34.33
N ASP A 1129 13.95 21.49 -33.09
CA ASP A 1129 13.97 22.37 -31.90
C ASP A 1129 15.15 23.36 -32.00
N GLU A 1130 16.30 22.91 -32.50
CA GLU A 1130 17.48 23.75 -32.73
C GLU A 1130 17.22 24.84 -33.79
N TYR A 1131 16.43 24.52 -34.83
CA TYR A 1131 16.05 25.53 -35.82
C TYR A 1131 14.99 26.48 -35.24
N LEU A 1132 14.02 25.97 -34.47
CA LEU A 1132 13.02 26.79 -33.77
C LEU A 1132 13.68 27.81 -32.82
N GLU A 1133 14.70 27.42 -32.06
CA GLU A 1133 15.48 28.36 -31.23
C GLU A 1133 16.10 29.50 -32.04
N LYS A 1134 16.63 29.20 -33.22
CA LYS A 1134 17.17 30.25 -34.12
C LYS A 1134 16.07 31.13 -34.69
N VAL A 1135 14.89 30.57 -34.99
CA VAL A 1135 13.72 31.35 -35.44
C VAL A 1135 13.24 32.29 -34.33
N TYR A 1136 13.18 31.84 -33.07
CA TYR A 1136 12.90 32.71 -31.93
C TYR A 1136 13.91 33.86 -31.83
N ALA A 1137 15.21 33.57 -31.97
CA ALA A 1137 16.27 34.57 -31.92
C ALA A 1137 16.26 35.56 -33.10
N ALA A 1138 15.83 35.12 -34.29
CA ALA A 1138 15.75 35.95 -35.50
C ALA A 1138 14.44 36.76 -35.59
N SER A 1139 13.44 36.44 -34.77
CA SER A 1139 12.15 37.13 -34.76
C SER A 1139 12.19 38.39 -33.89
N THR A 1140 11.25 39.31 -34.12
CA THR A 1140 11.15 40.58 -33.38
C THR A 1140 10.07 40.54 -32.30
N CYS A 1141 8.99 39.78 -32.52
CA CYS A 1141 7.91 39.63 -31.55
C CYS A 1141 7.19 38.29 -31.75
N LEU A 1142 6.73 37.65 -30.67
CA LEU A 1142 5.77 36.56 -30.74
C LEU A 1142 4.34 37.13 -30.82
N ILE A 1143 3.46 36.53 -31.63
CA ILE A 1143 2.01 36.73 -31.62
C ILE A 1143 1.33 35.45 -31.13
N ALA A 1144 0.61 35.55 -30.02
CA ALA A 1144 -0.28 34.51 -29.50
C ALA A 1144 -1.74 34.94 -29.65
N ALA A 1145 -2.35 34.60 -30.78
CA ALA A 1145 -3.70 35.04 -31.15
C ALA A 1145 -4.83 34.08 -30.73
N SER A 1146 -4.52 33.03 -29.97
CA SER A 1146 -5.48 31.97 -29.62
C SER A 1146 -6.73 32.48 -28.88
N GLU A 1147 -7.91 31.96 -29.21
CA GLU A 1147 -9.17 32.18 -28.49
C GLU A 1147 -9.22 31.48 -27.13
N GLY A 1148 -8.51 30.36 -27.01
CA GLY A 1148 -8.36 29.61 -25.77
C GLY A 1148 -7.11 28.74 -25.82
N GLU A 1149 -6.45 28.56 -24.68
CA GLU A 1149 -5.24 27.76 -24.47
C GLU A 1149 -5.28 27.12 -23.09
N GLY A 1150 -4.63 25.96 -22.91
CA GLY A 1150 -4.46 25.37 -21.59
C GLY A 1150 -3.36 26.03 -20.74
N PHE A 1151 -2.30 26.51 -21.39
CA PHE A 1151 -1.17 27.19 -20.73
C PHE A 1151 -0.48 28.26 -21.59
N GLY A 1152 -0.18 27.96 -22.86
CA GLY A 1152 0.51 28.90 -23.75
C GLY A 1152 2.03 28.81 -23.70
N LEU A 1153 2.57 27.60 -23.85
CA LEU A 1153 4.01 27.34 -23.80
C LEU A 1153 4.88 28.25 -24.72
N PRO A 1154 4.44 28.67 -25.94
CA PRO A 1154 5.17 29.65 -26.74
C PRO A 1154 5.46 30.99 -26.05
N LEU A 1155 4.63 31.44 -25.10
CA LEU A 1155 4.86 32.69 -24.36
C LEU A 1155 6.13 32.56 -23.50
N ILE A 1156 6.32 31.41 -22.88
CA ILE A 1156 7.46 31.13 -21.98
C ILE A 1156 8.73 30.92 -22.80
N GLU A 1157 8.63 30.20 -23.91
CA GLU A 1157 9.73 30.04 -24.89
C GLU A 1157 10.18 31.41 -25.42
N ALA A 1158 9.24 32.27 -25.83
CA ALA A 1158 9.58 33.64 -26.25
C ALA A 1158 10.27 34.44 -25.13
N ALA A 1159 9.82 34.31 -23.89
CA ALA A 1159 10.44 34.96 -22.74
C ALA A 1159 11.87 34.48 -22.47
N GLN A 1160 12.18 33.18 -22.64
CA GLN A 1160 13.55 32.66 -22.55
C GLN A 1160 14.48 33.32 -23.57
N HIS A 1161 13.99 33.55 -24.79
CA HIS A 1161 14.70 34.27 -25.84
C HIS A 1161 14.63 35.80 -25.69
N LYS A 1162 13.99 36.31 -24.62
CA LYS A 1162 13.76 37.75 -24.36
C LYS A 1162 12.99 38.44 -25.49
N LEU A 1163 12.22 37.66 -26.25
CA LEU A 1163 11.42 38.09 -27.37
C LEU A 1163 10.12 38.73 -26.84
N PRO A 1164 9.81 39.99 -27.19
CA PRO A 1164 8.53 40.62 -26.84
C PRO A 1164 7.33 39.81 -27.32
N ILE A 1165 6.19 39.98 -26.64
CA ILE A 1165 4.99 39.17 -26.85
C ILE A 1165 3.78 40.09 -27.11
N ILE A 1166 3.01 39.80 -28.15
CA ILE A 1166 1.64 40.26 -28.35
C ILE A 1166 0.72 39.08 -28.09
N ALA A 1167 -0.19 39.17 -27.12
CA ALA A 1167 -1.07 38.08 -26.73
C ALA A 1167 -2.53 38.52 -26.72
N ARG A 1168 -3.46 37.61 -27.04
CA ARG A 1168 -4.89 37.88 -26.82
C ARG A 1168 -5.16 38.05 -25.32
N ASP A 1169 -6.07 38.94 -24.95
CA ASP A 1169 -6.46 39.13 -23.56
C ASP A 1169 -7.40 38.01 -23.06
N ILE A 1170 -6.81 36.86 -22.73
CA ILE A 1170 -7.49 35.69 -22.15
C ILE A 1170 -6.90 35.33 -20.78
N PRO A 1171 -7.67 34.69 -19.86
CA PRO A 1171 -7.25 34.44 -18.49
C PRO A 1171 -5.88 33.74 -18.37
N VAL A 1172 -5.65 32.68 -19.14
CA VAL A 1172 -4.40 31.91 -19.07
C VAL A 1172 -3.17 32.71 -19.54
N PHE A 1173 -3.31 33.57 -20.55
CA PHE A 1173 -2.19 34.43 -20.98
C PHE A 1173 -1.90 35.54 -19.99
N ARG A 1174 -2.91 36.01 -19.25
CA ARG A 1174 -2.71 36.92 -18.10
C ARG A 1174 -2.02 36.23 -16.94
N GLU A 1175 -2.40 34.98 -16.67
CA GLU A 1175 -1.76 34.15 -15.65
C GLU A 1175 -0.28 33.91 -15.95
N VAL A 1176 0.05 33.53 -17.19
CA VAL A 1176 1.41 33.15 -17.59
C VAL A 1176 2.30 34.37 -17.81
N ALA A 1177 1.86 35.37 -18.59
CA ALA A 1177 2.69 36.51 -18.96
C ALA A 1177 2.51 37.76 -18.08
N GLY A 1178 1.48 37.85 -17.24
CA GLY A 1178 1.28 38.99 -16.33
C GLY A 1178 1.28 40.34 -17.05
N ASP A 1179 2.17 41.26 -16.65
CA ASP A 1179 2.36 42.57 -17.29
C ASP A 1179 3.48 42.58 -18.35
N HIS A 1180 4.01 41.40 -18.71
CA HIS A 1180 5.17 41.25 -19.61
C HIS A 1180 4.80 41.11 -21.10
N ALA A 1181 3.51 41.08 -21.44
CA ALA A 1181 3.01 41.01 -22.80
C ALA A 1181 2.14 42.24 -23.17
N PHE A 1182 2.06 42.52 -24.47
CA PHE A 1182 1.13 43.49 -25.03
C PHE A 1182 -0.19 42.81 -25.38
N TYR A 1183 -1.27 43.17 -24.70
CA TYR A 1183 -2.54 42.48 -24.85
C TYR A 1183 -3.47 43.14 -25.87
N PHE A 1184 -4.17 42.32 -26.66
CA PHE A 1184 -5.23 42.78 -27.57
C PHE A 1184 -6.53 42.01 -27.38
N THR A 1185 -7.64 42.65 -27.75
CA THR A 1185 -9.00 42.08 -27.74
C THR A 1185 -9.58 42.12 -29.15
N GLY A 1186 -10.50 41.21 -29.47
CA GLY A 1186 -11.24 41.23 -30.73
C GLY A 1186 -10.87 40.09 -31.69
N LEU A 1187 -11.85 39.69 -32.50
CA LEU A 1187 -11.74 38.56 -33.43
C LEU A 1187 -11.66 39.00 -34.90
N ALA A 1188 -11.80 40.30 -35.16
CA ALA A 1188 -11.70 40.83 -36.51
C ALA A 1188 -10.21 41.02 -36.89
N PRO A 1189 -9.83 40.82 -38.16
CA PRO A 1189 -8.45 41.08 -38.62
C PRO A 1189 -7.94 42.49 -38.28
N GLU A 1190 -8.84 43.49 -38.35
CA GLU A 1190 -8.54 44.90 -38.10
C GLU A 1190 -8.08 45.15 -36.65
N ASP A 1191 -8.62 44.39 -35.69
CA ASP A 1191 -8.25 44.49 -34.27
C ASP A 1191 -6.78 44.10 -34.05
N LEU A 1192 -6.34 43.01 -34.69
CA LEU A 1192 -4.97 42.52 -34.61
C LEU A 1192 -4.02 43.42 -35.44
N ALA A 1193 -4.42 43.85 -36.63
CA ALA A 1193 -3.63 44.77 -37.45
C ALA A 1193 -3.38 46.11 -36.73
N LYS A 1194 -4.41 46.67 -36.09
CA LYS A 1194 -4.28 47.84 -35.21
C LYS A 1194 -3.31 47.59 -34.07
N SER A 1195 -3.46 46.46 -33.37
CA SER A 1195 -2.62 46.13 -32.21
C SER A 1195 -1.15 45.94 -32.59
N VAL A 1196 -0.86 45.35 -33.76
CA VAL A 1196 0.50 45.23 -34.30
C VAL A 1196 1.10 46.61 -34.63
N ARG A 1197 0.33 47.54 -35.23
CA ARG A 1197 0.80 48.92 -35.48
C ARG A 1197 1.07 49.70 -34.19
N ASP A 1198 0.17 49.58 -33.22
CA ASP A 1198 0.32 50.22 -31.92
C ASP A 1198 1.55 49.67 -31.19
N TRP A 1199 1.77 48.35 -31.26
CA TRP A 1199 2.95 47.70 -30.73
C TRP A 1199 4.24 48.15 -31.44
N LEU A 1200 4.29 48.18 -32.78
CA LEU A 1200 5.44 48.66 -33.56
C LEU A 1200 5.82 50.09 -33.16
N THR A 1201 4.81 50.96 -33.00
CA THR A 1201 5.01 52.35 -32.57
C THR A 1201 5.62 52.42 -31.16
N ARG A 1202 5.11 51.61 -30.23
CA ARG A 1202 5.65 51.54 -28.86
C ARG A 1202 7.03 50.92 -28.80
N HIS A 1203 7.27 49.88 -29.60
CA HIS A 1203 8.56 49.19 -29.69
C HIS A 1203 9.64 50.12 -30.23
N ALA A 1204 9.34 50.90 -31.28
CA ALA A 1204 10.24 51.94 -31.78
C ALA A 1204 10.56 53.03 -30.74
N GLN A 1205 9.67 53.25 -29.77
CA GLN A 1205 9.87 54.18 -28.65
C GLN A 1205 10.51 53.53 -27.41
N GLY A 1206 10.83 52.22 -27.43
CA GLY A 1206 11.31 51.48 -26.26
C GLY A 1206 10.28 51.33 -25.13
N LYS A 1207 8.98 51.49 -25.44
CA LYS A 1207 7.85 51.46 -24.47
C LYS A 1207 6.98 50.20 -24.58
N ALA A 1208 7.35 49.24 -25.44
CA ALA A 1208 6.66 47.96 -25.48
C ALA A 1208 6.98 47.14 -24.21
N PRO A 1209 6.01 46.39 -23.64
CA PRO A 1209 6.27 45.47 -22.54
C PRO A 1209 7.41 44.50 -22.86
N SER A 1210 8.28 44.23 -21.88
CA SER A 1210 9.41 43.33 -22.05
C SER A 1210 9.17 42.00 -21.35
N SER A 1211 9.45 40.91 -22.06
CA SER A 1211 9.42 39.53 -21.55
C SER A 1211 10.66 39.13 -20.75
N LYS A 1212 11.70 39.99 -20.68
CA LYS A 1212 13.00 39.67 -20.06
C LYS A 1212 12.92 39.20 -18.60
N ASN A 1213 11.95 39.72 -17.85
CA ASN A 1213 11.76 39.42 -16.42
C ASN A 1213 10.51 38.58 -16.16
N MET A 1214 9.92 37.99 -17.20
CA MET A 1214 8.78 37.09 -17.05
C MET A 1214 9.21 35.87 -16.21
N PRO A 1215 8.43 35.45 -15.20
CA PRO A 1215 8.75 34.27 -14.41
C PRO A 1215 8.87 33.02 -15.28
N LEU A 1216 9.93 32.24 -15.08
CA LEU A 1216 10.21 31.00 -15.81
C LEU A 1216 10.39 29.86 -14.82
N LEU A 1217 9.85 28.69 -15.15
CA LEU A 1217 10.14 27.44 -14.45
C LEU A 1217 10.99 26.53 -15.34
N THR A 1218 11.92 25.83 -14.70
CA THR A 1218 12.54 24.63 -15.28
C THR A 1218 11.58 23.45 -15.21
N TRP A 1219 11.77 22.44 -16.04
CA TRP A 1219 11.02 21.18 -15.97
C TRP A 1219 11.16 20.52 -14.60
N ARG A 1220 12.35 20.59 -14.00
CA ARG A 1220 12.57 20.13 -12.62
C ARG A 1220 11.67 20.84 -11.60
N GLN A 1221 11.59 22.18 -11.66
CA GLN A 1221 10.73 22.96 -10.76
C GLN A 1221 9.24 22.71 -11.02
N SER A 1222 8.84 22.61 -12.29
CA SER A 1222 7.48 22.22 -12.70
C SER A 1222 7.09 20.86 -12.13
N THR A 1223 7.95 19.85 -12.30
CA THR A 1223 7.75 18.50 -11.77
C THR A 1223 7.69 18.51 -10.24
N GLN A 1224 8.51 19.31 -9.55
CA GLN A 1224 8.45 19.44 -8.10
C GLN A 1224 7.12 20.06 -7.63
N GLN A 1225 6.57 21.04 -8.36
CA GLN A 1225 5.23 21.58 -8.07
C GLN A 1225 4.14 20.52 -8.26
N LEU A 1226 4.20 19.75 -9.34
CA LEU A 1226 3.29 18.62 -9.58
C LEU A 1226 3.37 17.59 -8.44
N LEU A 1227 4.57 17.14 -8.07
CA LEU A 1227 4.78 16.19 -6.98
C LEU A 1227 4.27 16.74 -5.64
N THR A 1228 4.46 18.03 -5.37
CA THR A 1228 3.92 18.70 -4.16
C THR A 1228 2.39 18.71 -4.15
N ALA A 1229 1.74 18.80 -5.31
CA ALA A 1229 0.29 18.79 -5.39
C ALA A 1229 -0.33 17.39 -5.23
N ILE A 1230 0.40 16.33 -5.59
CA ILE A 1230 -0.12 14.95 -5.58
C ILE A 1230 0.33 14.13 -4.36
N LEU A 1231 1.50 14.42 -3.79
CA LEU A 1231 2.06 13.68 -2.65
C LEU A 1231 1.65 14.27 -1.29
N PRO A 1232 1.53 13.44 -0.24
CA PRO A 1232 1.38 13.92 1.15
C PRO A 1232 2.62 14.70 1.62
N GLU A 1233 2.43 15.74 2.45
CA GLU A 1233 3.49 16.66 2.93
C GLU A 1233 4.71 15.94 3.56
N ALA A 1234 4.50 14.78 4.19
CA ALA A 1234 5.58 13.99 4.82
C ALA A 1234 6.62 13.43 3.83
N ASN A 1235 6.27 13.32 2.53
CA ASN A 1235 7.12 12.68 1.51
C ASN A 1235 7.94 13.68 0.68
N LEU A 1236 7.88 14.98 1.03
CA LEU A 1236 8.57 16.06 0.30
C LEU A 1236 9.96 16.40 0.86
N VAL A 1237 10.38 15.75 1.95
CA VAL A 1237 11.67 16.03 2.60
C VAL A 1237 12.75 15.09 2.03
N GLY A 1238 13.51 15.59 1.06
CA GLY A 1238 14.64 14.88 0.47
C GLY A 1238 15.61 15.82 -0.24
N ASN A 1239 16.33 16.66 0.53
CA ASN A 1239 17.69 17.16 0.24
C ASN A 1239 18.10 18.20 1.29
N LYS A 1240 18.55 17.73 2.46
CA LYS A 1240 19.49 18.45 3.32
C LYS A 1240 20.34 17.43 4.06
N GLY A 1241 21.61 17.31 3.68
CA GLY A 1241 22.62 16.49 4.34
C GLY A 1241 23.45 15.74 3.33
#